data_AF-A0A842TDI7-F1
#
_entry.id   AF-A0A842TDI7-F1
#
_cell.length_a   1.000
_cell.length_b   1.000
_cell.length_c   1.000
_cell.angle_alpha   90.00
_cell.angle_beta   90.00
_cell.angle_gamma   90.00
#
_symmetry.space_group_name_H-M   'P 1'
#
loop_
_entity.id
_entity.type
_entity.pdbx_description
1 polymer ?
#
loop_
_entity_poly.entity_id
_entity_poly.type
_entity_poly.pdbx_seq_one_letter_code
_entity_poly.pdbx_strand_id
1 'polypeptide(L)'
;MNVDLKSDVKFIGMAAFLHAAISYVKNTSIMRKKLEKNDLNLKLALIATDLPNAALIIFEDKQVAVKPLAEKDWENINKWDIKIEGDCQTFFDYFMGRLGAVRPILFRKLKTTPYLTGSLKLLKVLWFVKTSVKLFTENISLSEAMFYKFYNYGQEKRKLFSEQEGDKFGYNGKILWVDLDKMEVKEEEPDTEIYQKYLGGYGLGAYYIYNRIKPDSDPLGPENILGFCPGLLTGTTAPFSGRYMICAKSPLTGGWGDANSGGRFGPAIKKSGYDAIFFTGKAEKPVYLLIEEDNIELISASEIWGKDVVETENTLTEKYGRCDIASIGLGGENRSLISGIVNDSSRIAARSGLGAVMGSKNLKAICITGKQRLNIANKEEMMKLTKSYIKKINNKKNDFIISYFVKLAPSFARLLRLTNIHYSNFKISTLYAQFLAKIGTPFFYGIMTNVGDAPIKNYTGVAKKEFQKKRYKKMDGSYLQKYYSGSVGCYACPLRCGAKLSIPEYDIEDIDRPEYETLAAFSGLILNDDLKSILLINDYLNRQGIDTISCGGVVAFTLECVEKGLLKKEDFKCKEYPEGFLPKWNESEYILTLCKMIAKREGIGDILADGVKKAAKEIKDSKKFAIHAGGQELPMHDARLTKGLMLTYVTDPTPGRHTAASADYFLVGPGNNFLDGFKVKTGKKPKKKGKAQAKTAKFIQSFNSLGLCMFSEWCGKYPLLEMIKAITGWNLSVEDLLEIGWRIQTLRQMFNAREGAIRHDISKRAIGDPPMKKGPLKGNKINVEEMAQYYYENIGFKEDGIPKKETLEELDLDFCVSDLSDATGRPESVVNESL
;
A
#
# COMPACT_ATOMS: atom_id res chain seq x y z
N MET A 1 19.44 -45.62 36.96
CA MET A 1 20.24 -44.59 36.27
C MET A 1 20.40 -43.41 37.23
N ASN A 2 21.63 -43.00 37.51
CA ASN A 2 21.92 -41.79 38.30
C ASN A 2 21.47 -40.55 37.52
N VAL A 3 20.61 -39.72 38.09
CA VAL A 3 20.11 -38.48 37.45
C VAL A 3 20.20 -37.31 38.44
N ASP A 4 20.70 -36.19 37.91
CA ASP A 4 21.11 -34.96 38.58
C ASP A 4 19.91 -34.20 39.21
N LEU A 5 20.03 -33.87 40.50
CA LEU A 5 18.97 -33.28 41.35
C LEU A 5 18.63 -31.80 41.06
N LYS A 6 19.16 -31.20 39.99
CA LYS A 6 18.85 -29.81 39.60
C LYS A 6 17.66 -29.65 38.63
N SER A 7 17.24 -30.71 37.93
CA SER A 7 16.11 -30.66 36.98
C SER A 7 14.72 -30.84 37.60
N ASP A 8 14.61 -31.27 38.86
CA ASP A 8 13.33 -31.73 39.44
C ASP A 8 12.53 -30.68 40.24
N VAL A 9 13.02 -29.46 40.40
CA VAL A 9 12.26 -28.42 41.13
C VAL A 9 10.96 -28.02 40.38
N LYS A 10 10.96 -28.09 39.04
CA LYS A 10 9.76 -27.87 38.22
C LYS A 10 8.78 -29.04 38.32
N PHE A 11 9.28 -30.28 38.32
CA PHE A 11 8.44 -31.48 38.38
C PHE A 11 7.77 -31.63 39.76
N ILE A 12 8.53 -31.41 40.85
CA ILE A 12 8.00 -31.42 42.22
C ILE A 12 7.04 -30.24 42.43
N GLY A 13 7.30 -29.07 41.84
CA GLY A 13 6.40 -27.91 41.90
C GLY A 13 5.07 -28.14 41.17
N MET A 14 5.11 -28.78 40.01
CA MET A 14 3.92 -29.11 39.22
C MET A 14 3.09 -30.23 39.88
N ALA A 15 3.75 -31.25 40.43
CA ALA A 15 3.09 -32.31 41.19
C ALA A 15 2.46 -31.78 42.49
N ALA A 16 3.13 -30.87 43.21
CA ALA A 16 2.58 -30.24 44.42
C ALA A 16 1.40 -29.30 44.12
N PHE A 17 1.45 -28.58 42.99
CA PHE A 17 0.35 -27.72 42.53
C PHE A 17 -0.88 -28.55 42.12
N LEU A 18 -0.68 -29.63 41.36
CA LEU A 18 -1.72 -30.58 40.99
C LEU A 18 -2.32 -31.26 42.22
N HIS A 19 -1.50 -31.68 43.18
CA HIS A 19 -1.98 -32.28 44.42
C HIS A 19 -2.80 -31.30 45.28
N ALA A 20 -2.39 -30.03 45.36
CA ALA A 20 -3.12 -28.99 46.07
C ALA A 20 -4.46 -28.63 45.38
N ALA A 21 -4.47 -28.57 44.05
CA ALA A 21 -5.69 -28.36 43.26
C ALA A 21 -6.66 -29.55 43.40
N ILE A 22 -6.16 -30.78 43.37
CA ILE A 22 -6.95 -32.01 43.56
C ILE A 22 -7.53 -32.09 44.99
N SER A 23 -6.76 -31.77 46.03
CA SER A 23 -7.27 -31.71 47.41
C SER A 23 -8.33 -30.60 47.59
N TYR A 24 -8.20 -29.48 46.89
CA TYR A 24 -9.16 -28.37 46.94
C TYR A 24 -10.49 -28.72 46.23
N VAL A 25 -10.43 -29.44 45.10
CA VAL A 25 -11.60 -29.95 44.39
C VAL A 25 -12.27 -31.09 45.18
N LYS A 26 -11.50 -31.97 45.83
CA LYS A 26 -12.04 -33.04 46.68
C LYS A 26 -12.71 -32.52 47.97
N ASN A 27 -12.25 -31.41 48.55
CA ASN A 27 -12.75 -30.87 49.82
C ASN A 27 -13.83 -29.80 49.71
N THR A 28 -14.18 -29.34 48.50
CA THR A 28 -15.26 -28.36 48.33
C THR A 28 -16.61 -29.05 48.17
N SER A 29 -17.41 -29.06 49.25
CA SER A 29 -18.74 -29.69 49.34
C SER A 29 -19.73 -29.25 48.26
N ILE A 30 -19.50 -28.07 47.66
CA ILE A 30 -20.32 -27.48 46.59
C ILE A 30 -20.04 -28.12 45.23
N MET A 31 -18.78 -28.46 44.91
CA MET A 31 -18.41 -29.13 43.66
C MET A 31 -18.83 -30.60 43.67
N ARG A 32 -18.64 -31.26 44.82
CA ARG A 32 -19.05 -32.66 45.02
C ARG A 32 -20.56 -32.86 44.84
N LYS A 33 -21.39 -31.98 45.42
CA LYS A 33 -22.85 -32.00 45.24
C LYS A 33 -23.31 -31.70 43.81
N LYS A 34 -22.54 -30.94 43.02
CA LYS A 34 -22.85 -30.67 41.61
C LYS A 34 -22.45 -31.83 40.69
N LEU A 35 -21.39 -32.57 41.04
CA LEU A 35 -20.96 -33.76 40.31
C LEU A 35 -21.90 -34.95 40.57
N GLU A 36 -22.33 -35.15 41.82
CA GLU A 36 -23.26 -36.23 42.21
C GLU A 36 -24.70 -36.01 41.68
N LYS A 37 -25.12 -34.75 41.44
CA LYS A 37 -26.48 -34.42 41.00
C LYS A 37 -26.70 -34.53 39.48
N ASN A 38 -25.64 -34.55 38.68
CA ASN A 38 -25.72 -34.48 37.21
C ASN A 38 -25.23 -35.76 36.50
N ASP A 39 -24.91 -36.83 37.24
CA ASP A 39 -24.44 -38.12 36.69
C ASP A 39 -23.31 -37.98 35.63
N LEU A 40 -22.47 -36.96 35.80
CA LEU A 40 -21.41 -36.63 34.86
C LEU A 40 -20.14 -37.44 35.20
N ASN A 41 -19.98 -38.58 34.53
CA ASN A 41 -18.70 -39.26 34.42
C ASN A 41 -17.76 -38.44 33.54
N LEU A 42 -16.99 -37.56 34.16
CA LEU A 42 -16.06 -36.68 33.46
C LEU A 42 -14.74 -37.43 33.20
N LYS A 43 -14.56 -37.97 32.00
CA LYS A 43 -13.23 -38.39 31.53
C LYS A 43 -12.46 -37.15 31.10
N LEU A 44 -11.52 -36.70 31.94
CA LEU A 44 -10.59 -35.64 31.57
C LEU A 44 -9.30 -36.30 31.04
N ALA A 45 -8.80 -35.84 29.89
CA ALA A 45 -7.51 -36.26 29.36
C ALA A 45 -6.61 -35.03 29.22
N LEU A 46 -5.46 -35.05 29.90
CA LEU A 46 -4.41 -34.02 29.76
C LEU A 46 -3.22 -34.67 29.05
N ILE A 47 -2.81 -34.06 27.93
CA ILE A 47 -1.62 -34.46 27.19
C ILE A 47 -0.50 -33.49 27.59
N ALA A 48 0.53 -34.01 28.25
CA ALA A 48 1.73 -33.25 28.57
C ALA A 48 2.77 -33.49 27.48
N THR A 49 3.09 -32.46 26.69
CA THR A 49 4.05 -32.56 25.59
C THR A 49 5.20 -31.56 25.78
N ASP A 50 6.32 -32.07 26.30
CA ASP A 50 7.66 -31.60 25.95
C ASP A 50 8.50 -32.89 25.81
N LEU A 51 9.10 -33.13 24.64
CA LEU A 51 9.77 -34.36 24.12
C LEU A 51 10.55 -35.20 25.15
N PRO A 52 10.77 -36.55 24.97
CA PRO A 52 10.28 -37.50 23.97
C PRO A 52 9.28 -38.54 24.55
N ASN A 53 8.72 -38.29 25.74
CA ASN A 53 7.80 -39.22 26.42
C ASN A 53 6.46 -38.54 26.68
N ALA A 54 5.68 -38.31 25.62
CA ALA A 54 4.31 -37.84 25.77
C ALA A 54 3.50 -38.88 26.58
N ALA A 55 2.76 -38.43 27.60
CA ALA A 55 1.93 -39.30 28.41
C ALA A 55 0.50 -38.76 28.49
N LEU A 56 -0.45 -39.67 28.36
CA LEU A 56 -1.87 -39.43 28.51
C LEU A 56 -2.27 -39.72 29.95
N ILE A 57 -2.81 -38.72 30.65
CA ILE A 57 -3.35 -38.89 32.00
C ILE A 57 -4.86 -38.97 31.90
N ILE A 58 -5.42 -40.15 32.20
CA ILE A 58 -6.85 -40.43 32.16
C ILE A 58 -7.39 -40.47 33.58
N PHE A 59 -8.50 -39.76 33.81
CA PHE A 59 -9.24 -39.78 35.07
C PHE A 59 -10.54 -40.57 34.89
N GLU A 60 -10.61 -41.75 35.53
CA GLU A 60 -11.82 -42.58 35.61
C GLU A 60 -12.04 -42.99 37.07
N ASP A 61 -13.29 -42.89 37.55
CA ASP A 61 -13.74 -43.41 38.85
C ASP A 61 -12.79 -43.17 40.05
N LYS A 62 -12.30 -41.92 40.16
CA LYS A 62 -11.42 -41.44 41.25
C LYS A 62 -10.00 -42.04 41.24
N GLN A 63 -9.59 -42.74 40.18
CA GLN A 63 -8.23 -43.20 39.95
C GLN A 63 -7.54 -42.38 38.85
N VAL A 64 -6.21 -42.27 38.94
CA VAL A 64 -5.38 -41.56 37.96
C VAL A 64 -4.47 -42.58 37.29
N ALA A 65 -4.62 -42.77 35.98
CA ALA A 65 -3.74 -43.62 35.18
C ALA A 65 -2.88 -42.76 34.24
N VAL A 66 -1.57 -43.01 34.23
CA VAL A 66 -0.61 -42.34 33.35
C VAL A 66 -0.10 -43.35 32.33
N LYS A 67 -0.38 -43.13 31.04
CA LYS A 67 0.06 -44.02 29.95
C LYS A 67 1.05 -43.30 29.04
N PRO A 68 2.24 -43.85 28.75
CA PRO A 68 3.09 -43.35 27.67
C PRO A 68 2.42 -43.57 26.31
N LEU A 69 2.45 -42.58 25.43
CA LEU A 69 1.88 -42.64 24.08
C LEU A 69 2.93 -43.09 23.07
N ALA A 70 2.62 -44.13 22.29
CA ALA A 70 3.42 -44.53 21.13
C ALA A 70 2.91 -43.81 19.86
N GLU A 71 3.74 -43.77 18.81
CA GLU A 71 3.45 -43.04 17.56
C GLU A 71 2.11 -43.47 16.90
N LYS A 72 1.77 -44.77 17.00
CA LYS A 72 0.51 -45.36 16.51
C LYS A 72 -0.75 -44.97 17.30
N ASP A 73 -0.61 -44.40 18.49
CA ASP A 73 -1.75 -44.02 19.34
C ASP A 73 -2.32 -42.63 18.98
N TRP A 74 -1.55 -41.81 18.24
CA TRP A 74 -1.97 -40.48 17.79
C TRP A 74 -3.08 -40.53 16.73
N GLU A 75 -3.10 -41.54 15.88
CA GLU A 75 -4.11 -41.69 14.82
C GLU A 75 -5.53 -41.97 15.36
N ASN A 76 -5.65 -42.47 16.59
CA ASN A 76 -6.94 -42.80 17.20
C ASN A 76 -7.52 -41.71 18.12
N ILE A 77 -6.75 -40.66 18.43
CA ILE A 77 -7.21 -39.54 19.28
C ILE A 77 -8.37 -38.78 18.63
N ASN A 78 -8.39 -38.66 17.29
CA ASN A 78 -9.45 -38.00 16.54
C ASN A 78 -10.81 -38.73 16.57
N LYS A 79 -10.85 -39.97 17.10
CA LYS A 79 -12.09 -40.75 17.26
C LYS A 79 -12.68 -40.65 18.66
N TRP A 80 -12.04 -39.92 19.57
CA TRP A 80 -12.52 -39.75 20.93
C TRP A 80 -13.45 -38.55 20.98
N ASP A 81 -14.64 -38.74 21.57
CA ASP A 81 -15.65 -37.70 21.69
C ASP A 81 -15.26 -36.74 22.83
N ILE A 82 -14.30 -35.86 22.56
CA ILE A 82 -13.75 -34.91 23.52
C ILE A 82 -14.59 -33.63 23.48
N LYS A 83 -15.47 -33.48 24.47
CA LYS A 83 -16.25 -32.25 24.68
C LYS A 83 -15.43 -31.24 25.48
N ILE A 84 -14.92 -30.19 24.83
CA ILE A 84 -14.26 -29.07 25.51
C ILE A 84 -15.35 -28.04 25.85
N GLU A 85 -15.90 -28.11 27.07
CA GLU A 85 -16.80 -27.08 27.59
C GLU A 85 -16.03 -26.15 28.55
N GLY A 86 -15.79 -24.91 28.07
CA GLY A 86 -15.26 -23.81 28.88
C GLY A 86 -13.99 -23.18 28.29
N ASP A 87 -14.03 -21.87 28.12
CA ASP A 87 -12.86 -21.07 27.76
C ASP A 87 -11.82 -21.11 28.90
N CYS A 88 -10.58 -21.52 28.58
CA CYS A 88 -9.47 -21.55 29.53
C CYS A 88 -9.15 -20.16 30.10
N GLN A 89 -9.42 -19.08 29.35
CA GLN A 89 -9.31 -17.70 29.83
C GLN A 89 -10.38 -17.42 30.89
N THR A 90 -11.60 -17.93 30.74
CA THR A 90 -12.66 -17.86 31.77
C THR A 90 -12.28 -18.64 33.03
N PHE A 91 -11.65 -19.82 32.93
CA PHE A 91 -11.14 -20.55 34.11
C PHE A 91 -9.98 -19.82 34.77
N PHE A 92 -9.04 -19.26 33.99
CA PHE A 92 -7.90 -18.49 34.46
C PHE A 92 -8.34 -17.17 35.13
N ASP A 93 -9.27 -16.43 34.53
CA ASP A 93 -9.82 -15.18 35.06
C ASP A 93 -10.67 -15.41 36.30
N TYR A 94 -11.43 -16.52 36.36
CA TYR A 94 -12.16 -16.93 37.57
C TYR A 94 -11.21 -17.30 38.71
N PHE A 95 -10.13 -18.02 38.42
CA PHE A 95 -9.12 -18.43 39.41
C PHE A 95 -8.28 -17.25 39.91
N MET A 96 -7.85 -16.37 39.00
CA MET A 96 -7.10 -15.14 39.34
C MET A 96 -7.98 -14.10 40.05
N GLY A 97 -9.26 -14.01 39.68
CA GLY A 97 -10.27 -13.20 40.38
C GLY A 97 -10.46 -13.65 41.84
N ARG A 98 -10.46 -14.95 42.11
CA ARG A 98 -10.51 -15.48 43.49
C ARG A 98 -9.20 -15.36 44.25
N LEU A 99 -8.04 -15.52 43.62
CA LEU A 99 -6.73 -15.24 44.25
C LEU A 99 -6.60 -13.77 44.68
N GLY A 100 -7.17 -12.83 43.90
CA GLY A 100 -7.32 -11.43 44.27
C GLY A 100 -8.16 -11.22 45.54
N ALA A 101 -9.14 -12.09 45.80
CA ALA A 101 -9.98 -12.09 47.01
C ALA A 101 -9.32 -12.78 48.23
N VAL A 102 -8.23 -13.53 48.06
CA VAL A 102 -7.44 -14.11 49.17
C VAL A 102 -6.44 -13.09 49.76
N ARG A 103 -6.11 -12.05 48.99
CA ARG A 103 -5.17 -10.98 49.38
C ARG A 103 -5.54 -10.27 50.70
N PRO A 104 -6.82 -9.93 50.99
CA PRO A 104 -7.20 -9.31 52.25
C PRO A 104 -7.20 -10.28 53.45
N ILE A 105 -7.42 -11.58 53.21
CA ILE A 105 -7.53 -12.61 54.27
C ILE A 105 -6.14 -13.01 54.78
N LEU A 106 -5.16 -13.14 53.89
CA LEU A 106 -3.76 -13.40 54.27
C LEU A 106 -3.17 -12.21 55.06
N PHE A 107 -3.48 -10.97 54.66
CA PHE A 107 -3.01 -9.77 55.36
C PHE A 107 -3.72 -9.53 56.70
N ARG A 108 -4.96 -10.03 56.90
CA ARG A 108 -5.67 -9.92 58.18
C ARG A 108 -5.14 -10.89 59.25
N LYS A 109 -4.70 -12.10 58.87
CA LYS A 109 -4.08 -13.07 59.81
C LYS A 109 -2.63 -12.72 60.18
N LEU A 110 -1.94 -11.91 59.38
CA LEU A 110 -0.58 -11.43 59.67
C LEU A 110 -0.51 -10.28 60.68
N LYS A 111 -1.65 -9.69 61.08
CA LYS A 111 -1.69 -8.59 62.07
C LYS A 111 -1.83 -9.05 63.53
N THR A 112 -2.01 -10.35 63.80
CA THR A 112 -2.35 -10.84 65.16
C THR A 112 -1.40 -11.90 65.72
N THR A 113 -0.17 -12.03 65.20
CA THR A 113 0.82 -12.95 65.80
C THR A 113 2.14 -12.20 66.03
N PRO A 114 2.54 -11.92 67.29
CA PRO A 114 3.86 -11.39 67.58
C PRO A 114 4.87 -12.54 67.61
N TYR A 115 6.07 -12.28 67.10
CA TYR A 115 7.21 -13.19 66.94
C TYR A 115 7.18 -14.15 65.75
N LEU A 116 7.85 -13.73 64.66
CA LEU A 116 8.72 -14.61 63.89
C LEU A 116 9.72 -13.76 63.08
N THR A 117 10.90 -13.63 63.67
CA THR A 117 12.16 -13.28 63.02
C THR A 117 12.43 -14.27 61.88
N GLY A 118 12.50 -13.77 60.64
CA GLY A 118 12.79 -14.63 59.48
C GLY A 118 12.44 -14.03 58.11
N SER A 119 12.59 -12.72 57.94
CA SER A 119 12.15 -11.97 56.76
C SER A 119 12.93 -12.22 55.46
N LEU A 120 14.03 -12.99 55.47
CA LEU A 120 14.84 -13.25 54.26
C LEU A 120 14.46 -14.53 53.47
N LYS A 121 13.81 -15.52 54.09
CA LYS A 121 13.36 -16.73 53.38
C LYS A 121 12.03 -16.51 52.64
N LEU A 122 11.10 -15.77 53.24
CA LEU A 122 9.79 -15.49 52.63
C LEU A 122 9.90 -14.55 51.41
N LEU A 123 10.78 -13.55 51.47
CA LEU A 123 11.09 -12.68 50.33
C LEU A 123 11.79 -13.43 49.19
N LYS A 124 12.68 -14.39 49.50
CA LYS A 124 13.29 -15.27 48.49
C LYS A 124 12.27 -16.18 47.83
N VAL A 125 11.30 -16.73 48.58
CA VAL A 125 10.22 -17.55 48.01
C VAL A 125 9.29 -16.69 47.13
N LEU A 126 8.90 -15.50 47.57
CA LEU A 126 8.08 -14.59 46.76
C LEU A 126 8.81 -14.09 45.50
N TRP A 127 10.11 -13.83 45.59
CA TRP A 127 10.94 -13.48 44.43
C TRP A 127 11.11 -14.68 43.48
N PHE A 128 11.34 -15.89 44.01
CA PHE A 128 11.48 -17.11 43.21
C PHE A 128 10.16 -17.47 42.50
N VAL A 129 9.02 -17.35 43.18
CA VAL A 129 7.69 -17.56 42.58
C VAL A 129 7.41 -16.51 41.51
N LYS A 130 7.73 -15.24 41.75
CA LYS A 130 7.50 -14.16 40.76
C LYS A 130 8.40 -14.32 39.52
N THR A 131 9.66 -14.71 39.71
CA THR A 131 10.63 -14.94 38.63
C THR A 131 10.31 -16.23 37.86
N SER A 132 9.89 -17.28 38.56
CA SER A 132 9.47 -18.54 37.95
C SER A 132 8.18 -18.37 37.16
N VAL A 133 7.17 -17.67 37.69
CA VAL A 133 5.95 -17.34 36.96
C VAL A 133 6.27 -16.50 35.72
N LYS A 134 7.17 -15.52 35.82
CA LYS A 134 7.57 -14.69 34.67
C LYS A 134 8.28 -15.51 33.58
N LEU A 135 9.25 -16.36 33.95
CA LEU A 135 9.94 -17.26 33.03
C LEU A 135 9.01 -18.33 32.44
N PHE A 136 8.00 -18.78 33.19
CA PHE A 136 7.01 -19.76 32.74
C PHE A 136 6.01 -19.10 31.77
N THR A 137 5.53 -17.88 32.05
CA THR A 137 4.66 -17.13 31.14
C THR A 137 5.36 -16.69 29.86
N GLU A 138 6.64 -16.32 29.93
CA GLU A 138 7.41 -15.91 28.75
C GLU A 138 7.77 -17.11 27.85
N ASN A 139 8.06 -18.30 28.39
CA ASN A 139 8.42 -19.48 27.58
C ASN A 139 7.23 -20.32 27.08
N ILE A 140 6.12 -20.38 27.84
CA ILE A 140 4.87 -21.03 27.37
C ILE A 140 4.21 -20.19 26.28
N SER A 141 4.22 -18.86 26.40
CA SER A 141 3.70 -17.99 25.33
C SER A 141 4.49 -18.06 24.02
N LEU A 142 5.71 -18.59 24.02
CA LEU A 142 6.55 -18.75 22.84
C LEU A 142 6.39 -20.12 22.17
N SER A 143 6.14 -21.17 22.94
CA SER A 143 6.00 -22.56 22.46
C SER A 143 4.55 -22.91 22.11
N GLU A 144 3.57 -22.54 22.95
CA GLU A 144 2.14 -22.74 22.65
C GLU A 144 1.68 -21.84 21.49
N ALA A 145 2.21 -20.61 21.37
CA ALA A 145 1.89 -19.73 20.25
C ALA A 145 2.43 -20.21 18.91
N MET A 146 3.47 -21.06 18.89
CA MET A 146 3.97 -21.69 17.66
C MET A 146 3.12 -22.90 17.28
N PHE A 147 2.74 -23.76 18.24
CA PHE A 147 2.00 -24.99 17.92
C PHE A 147 0.50 -24.76 17.68
N TYR A 148 -0.15 -23.85 18.42
CA TYR A 148 -1.55 -23.45 18.18
C TYR A 148 -1.72 -22.71 16.84
N LYS A 149 -0.67 -22.01 16.38
CA LYS A 149 -0.64 -21.37 15.05
C LYS A 149 -0.51 -22.38 13.92
N PHE A 150 0.20 -23.49 14.08
CA PHE A 150 0.40 -24.43 12.97
C PHE A 150 -0.79 -25.38 12.76
N TYR A 151 -1.46 -25.83 13.83
CA TYR A 151 -2.52 -26.85 13.73
C TYR A 151 -3.92 -26.29 13.42
N ASN A 152 -4.31 -25.14 13.99
CA ASN A 152 -5.64 -24.55 13.74
C ASN A 152 -5.70 -23.71 12.44
N TYR A 153 -4.55 -23.22 11.96
CA TYR A 153 -4.47 -22.37 10.78
C TYR A 153 -4.83 -23.10 9.47
N GLY A 154 -4.61 -24.42 9.42
CA GLY A 154 -5.03 -25.27 8.27
C GLY A 154 -6.49 -25.72 8.30
N GLN A 155 -7.12 -25.84 9.48
CA GLN A 155 -8.48 -26.40 9.64
C GLN A 155 -9.57 -25.32 9.77
N GLU A 156 -9.29 -24.16 10.37
CA GLU A 156 -10.27 -23.04 10.46
C GLU A 156 -10.38 -22.25 9.16
N LYS A 157 -9.33 -22.18 8.32
CA LYS A 157 -9.38 -21.51 7.00
C LYS A 157 -10.44 -22.09 6.06
N ARG A 158 -10.75 -23.39 6.16
CA ARG A 158 -11.85 -24.02 5.39
C ARG A 158 -13.25 -23.62 5.86
N LYS A 159 -13.41 -23.11 7.09
CA LYS A 159 -14.72 -22.71 7.66
C LYS A 159 -15.03 -21.21 7.54
N LEU A 160 -14.02 -20.35 7.32
CA LEU A 160 -14.20 -18.89 7.17
C LEU A 160 -14.81 -18.50 5.82
N PHE A 161 -14.66 -19.36 4.82
CA PHE A 161 -15.29 -19.23 3.52
C PHE A 161 -16.33 -20.33 3.41
N SER A 162 -17.62 -20.00 3.58
CA SER A 162 -18.66 -21.00 3.37
C SER A 162 -18.57 -21.49 1.92
N GLU A 163 -18.29 -22.77 1.71
CA GLU A 163 -18.50 -23.49 0.46
C GLU A 163 -20.01 -23.48 0.16
N GLN A 164 -20.49 -22.40 -0.43
CA GLN A 164 -21.67 -22.46 -1.26
C GLN A 164 -21.16 -22.61 -2.69
N GLU A 165 -20.99 -23.86 -3.12
CA GLU A 165 -20.90 -24.21 -4.53
C GLU A 165 -22.13 -23.60 -5.23
N GLY A 166 -21.90 -22.65 -6.15
CA GLY A 166 -22.96 -22.15 -7.02
C GLY A 166 -22.81 -20.70 -7.47
N ASP A 167 -22.50 -19.75 -6.58
CA ASP A 167 -22.64 -18.32 -6.90
C ASP A 167 -21.38 -17.48 -6.57
N LYS A 168 -20.74 -16.94 -7.62
CA LYS A 168 -19.65 -15.96 -7.53
C LYS A 168 -20.24 -14.57 -7.16
N PHE A 169 -20.00 -14.08 -5.95
CA PHE A 169 -20.51 -12.79 -5.47
C PHE A 169 -19.40 -11.74 -5.31
N GLY A 170 -19.63 -10.51 -5.81
CA GLY A 170 -18.71 -9.37 -5.76
C GLY A 170 -17.69 -9.33 -6.91
N TYR A 171 -17.50 -10.43 -7.62
CA TYR A 171 -16.58 -10.58 -8.74
C TYR A 171 -17.20 -11.48 -9.83
N ASN A 172 -16.68 -11.39 -11.05
CA ASN A 172 -17.20 -12.14 -12.19
C ASN A 172 -16.62 -13.57 -12.27
N GLY A 173 -15.42 -13.77 -11.72
CA GLY A 173 -14.66 -15.02 -11.76
C GLY A 173 -14.15 -15.34 -13.16
N LYS A 174 -13.84 -14.30 -13.94
CA LYS A 174 -13.36 -14.38 -15.31
C LYS A 174 -12.25 -13.36 -15.56
N ILE A 175 -11.19 -13.80 -16.22
CA ILE A 175 -10.04 -12.99 -16.63
C ILE A 175 -9.94 -13.06 -18.16
N LEU A 176 -9.82 -11.92 -18.82
CA LEU A 176 -9.61 -11.85 -20.26
C LEU A 176 -8.12 -11.82 -20.58
N TRP A 177 -7.65 -12.79 -21.37
CA TRP A 177 -6.30 -12.83 -21.92
C TRP A 177 -6.33 -12.47 -23.39
N VAL A 178 -5.44 -11.55 -23.78
CA VAL A 178 -5.28 -11.09 -25.15
C VAL A 178 -3.86 -11.39 -25.60
N ASP A 179 -3.71 -12.27 -26.58
CA ASP A 179 -2.44 -12.62 -27.23
C ASP A 179 -2.32 -11.79 -28.51
N LEU A 180 -1.49 -10.74 -28.47
CA LEU A 180 -1.33 -9.80 -29.57
C LEU A 180 -0.45 -10.36 -30.71
N ASP A 181 0.33 -11.41 -30.46
CA ASP A 181 1.09 -12.08 -31.53
C ASP A 181 0.12 -12.88 -32.42
N LYS A 182 -0.84 -13.55 -31.80
CA LYS A 182 -1.84 -14.37 -32.50
C LYS A 182 -3.12 -13.63 -32.85
N MET A 183 -3.30 -12.41 -32.32
CA MET A 183 -4.54 -11.65 -32.43
C MET A 183 -5.74 -12.42 -31.86
N GLU A 184 -5.54 -13.16 -30.76
CA GLU A 184 -6.53 -14.03 -30.13
C GLU A 184 -6.93 -13.52 -28.75
N VAL A 185 -8.18 -13.80 -28.36
CA VAL A 185 -8.69 -13.58 -27.01
C VAL A 185 -9.11 -14.90 -26.36
N LYS A 186 -8.81 -15.06 -25.06
CA LYS A 186 -9.11 -16.26 -24.28
C LYS A 186 -9.64 -15.87 -22.91
N GLU A 187 -10.68 -16.55 -22.46
CA GLU A 187 -11.16 -16.42 -21.09
C GLU A 187 -10.48 -17.44 -20.19
N GLU A 188 -10.17 -17.03 -18.95
CA GLU A 188 -9.73 -17.91 -17.88
C GLU A 188 -10.64 -17.73 -16.67
N GLU A 189 -11.06 -18.85 -16.07
CA GLU A 189 -11.86 -18.85 -14.84
C GLU A 189 -10.98 -19.25 -13.66
N PRO A 190 -10.53 -18.29 -12.81
CA PRO A 190 -9.67 -18.60 -11.68
C PRO A 190 -10.49 -19.24 -10.54
N ASP A 191 -9.85 -20.12 -9.79
CA ASP A 191 -10.44 -20.67 -8.56
C ASP A 191 -10.75 -19.56 -7.56
N THR A 192 -11.86 -19.72 -6.83
CA THR A 192 -12.29 -18.80 -5.78
C THR A 192 -11.19 -18.55 -4.73
N GLU A 193 -10.35 -19.54 -4.45
CA GLU A 193 -9.24 -19.44 -3.52
C GLU A 193 -8.23 -18.35 -3.92
N ILE A 194 -8.01 -18.12 -5.22
CA ILE A 194 -7.16 -17.03 -5.71
C ILE A 194 -7.74 -15.69 -5.29
N TYR A 195 -9.05 -15.48 -5.45
CA TYR A 195 -9.71 -14.26 -5.01
C TYR A 195 -9.70 -14.11 -3.48
N GLN A 196 -9.76 -15.20 -2.71
CA GLN A 196 -9.67 -15.13 -1.25
C GLN A 196 -8.26 -14.76 -0.78
N LYS A 197 -7.22 -15.29 -1.43
CA LYS A 197 -5.81 -15.05 -1.08
C LYS A 197 -5.28 -13.70 -1.56
N TYR A 198 -5.81 -13.18 -2.68
CA TYR A 198 -5.28 -12.00 -3.37
C TYR A 198 -6.30 -10.88 -3.59
N LEU A 199 -7.58 -11.11 -3.30
CA LEU A 199 -8.70 -10.19 -3.55
C LEU A 199 -8.86 -9.88 -5.05
N GLY A 200 -8.81 -8.60 -5.43
CA GLY A 200 -8.80 -8.14 -6.81
C GLY A 200 -7.58 -7.26 -7.08
N GLY A 201 -7.67 -6.39 -8.06
CA GLY A 201 -6.74 -5.29 -8.22
C GLY A 201 -5.31 -5.75 -8.45
N TYR A 202 -4.34 -5.02 -7.90
CA TYR A 202 -2.94 -5.42 -8.02
C TYR A 202 -2.61 -6.73 -7.28
N GLY A 203 -3.50 -7.28 -6.44
CA GLY A 203 -3.31 -8.63 -5.88
C GLY A 203 -3.41 -9.70 -6.96
N LEU A 204 -4.46 -9.66 -7.79
CA LEU A 204 -4.55 -10.50 -8.99
C LEU A 204 -3.41 -10.19 -9.97
N GLY A 205 -3.09 -8.89 -10.13
CA GLY A 205 -1.94 -8.47 -10.93
C GLY A 205 -0.64 -9.15 -10.47
N ALA A 206 -0.34 -9.12 -9.16
CA ALA A 206 0.86 -9.70 -8.58
C ALA A 206 0.91 -11.21 -8.75
N TYR A 207 -0.20 -11.90 -8.50
CA TYR A 207 -0.31 -13.33 -8.71
C TYR A 207 0.00 -13.72 -10.16
N TYR A 208 -0.69 -13.12 -11.13
CA TYR A 208 -0.55 -13.51 -12.53
C TYR A 208 0.79 -13.10 -13.14
N ILE A 209 1.26 -11.88 -12.86
CA ILE A 209 2.53 -11.39 -13.39
C ILE A 209 3.70 -12.20 -12.85
N TYR A 210 3.72 -12.50 -11.55
CA TYR A 210 4.79 -13.31 -10.98
C TYR A 210 4.85 -14.70 -11.64
N ASN A 211 3.70 -15.38 -11.72
CA ASN A 211 3.62 -16.75 -12.20
C ASN A 211 3.82 -16.88 -13.72
N ARG A 212 3.60 -15.82 -14.51
CA ARG A 212 3.59 -15.93 -15.98
C ARG A 212 4.66 -15.11 -16.70
N ILE A 213 5.21 -14.07 -16.07
CA ILE A 213 6.42 -13.43 -16.63
C ILE A 213 7.61 -14.29 -16.24
N LYS A 214 8.31 -14.82 -17.24
CA LYS A 214 9.55 -15.57 -17.04
C LYS A 214 10.65 -14.64 -16.51
N PRO A 215 11.58 -15.15 -15.69
CA PRO A 215 12.79 -14.40 -15.32
C PRO A 215 13.47 -13.77 -16.55
N ASP A 216 14.10 -12.61 -16.38
CA ASP A 216 14.88 -11.91 -17.41
C ASP A 216 14.12 -11.42 -18.65
N SER A 217 12.79 -11.53 -18.66
CA SER A 217 11.96 -11.02 -19.76
C SER A 217 12.22 -9.53 -20.01
N ASP A 218 12.39 -9.13 -21.27
CA ASP A 218 12.56 -7.72 -21.63
C ASP A 218 11.29 -6.92 -21.24
N PRO A 219 11.39 -5.86 -20.41
CA PRO A 219 10.26 -5.02 -20.06
C PRO A 219 9.52 -4.38 -21.24
N LEU A 220 10.15 -4.24 -22.41
CA LEU A 220 9.50 -3.76 -23.64
C LEU A 220 9.28 -4.86 -24.68
N GLY A 221 9.54 -6.12 -24.30
CA GLY A 221 9.42 -7.29 -25.16
C GLY A 221 8.01 -7.91 -25.16
N PRO A 222 7.79 -8.89 -26.07
CA PRO A 222 6.51 -9.59 -26.17
C PRO A 222 6.18 -10.42 -24.92
N GLU A 223 7.19 -10.97 -24.24
CA GLU A 223 7.03 -11.81 -23.02
C GLU A 223 6.57 -11.02 -21.79
N ASN A 224 6.74 -9.68 -21.76
CA ASN A 224 6.19 -8.88 -20.67
C ASN A 224 4.65 -8.90 -20.71
N ILE A 225 4.01 -8.95 -19.54
CA ILE A 225 2.55 -8.95 -19.41
C ILE A 225 2.11 -7.56 -18.98
N LEU A 226 1.13 -6.99 -19.68
CA LEU A 226 0.45 -5.76 -19.27
C LEU A 226 -0.95 -6.10 -18.77
N GLY A 227 -1.19 -5.93 -17.46
CA GLY A 227 -2.46 -6.23 -16.82
C GLY A 227 -3.24 -4.99 -16.42
N PHE A 228 -4.55 -4.98 -16.64
CA PHE A 228 -5.52 -4.00 -16.17
C PHE A 228 -6.42 -4.65 -15.13
N CYS A 229 -6.21 -4.33 -13.86
CA CYS A 229 -6.79 -5.05 -12.74
C CYS A 229 -7.64 -4.11 -11.86
N PRO A 230 -8.96 -4.04 -12.06
CA PRO A 230 -9.91 -3.45 -11.11
C PRO A 230 -9.87 -4.15 -9.75
N GLY A 231 -10.09 -3.41 -8.67
CA GLY A 231 -10.17 -3.98 -7.33
C GLY A 231 -11.47 -4.75 -7.07
N LEU A 232 -11.50 -5.50 -5.96
CA LEU A 232 -12.65 -6.32 -5.58
C LEU A 232 -13.94 -5.50 -5.39
N LEU A 233 -13.87 -4.30 -4.80
CA LEU A 233 -15.04 -3.42 -4.62
C LEU A 233 -15.35 -2.61 -5.89
N THR A 234 -14.51 -2.67 -6.92
CA THR A 234 -14.65 -1.85 -8.11
C THR A 234 -15.88 -2.25 -8.92
N GLY A 235 -16.65 -1.26 -9.39
CA GLY A 235 -17.91 -1.47 -10.10
C GLY A 235 -19.14 -1.62 -9.19
N THR A 236 -18.95 -1.81 -7.88
CA THR A 236 -20.04 -1.86 -6.89
C THR A 236 -20.52 -0.45 -6.48
N THR A 237 -21.41 -0.35 -5.49
CA THR A 237 -21.84 0.94 -4.92
C THR A 237 -20.99 1.37 -3.72
N ALA A 238 -19.89 0.68 -3.42
CA ALA A 238 -18.99 1.06 -2.35
C ALA A 238 -18.41 2.46 -2.59
N PRO A 239 -18.50 3.40 -1.64
CA PRO A 239 -17.94 4.73 -1.79
C PRO A 239 -16.45 4.67 -2.07
N PHE A 240 -15.96 5.44 -3.04
CA PHE A 240 -14.55 5.49 -3.47
C PHE A 240 -14.02 4.27 -4.25
N SER A 241 -14.85 3.29 -4.62
CA SER A 241 -14.41 2.07 -5.33
C SER A 241 -14.33 2.22 -6.86
N GLY A 242 -13.78 3.33 -7.33
CA GLY A 242 -13.62 3.60 -8.77
C GLY A 242 -12.24 3.22 -9.32
N ARG A 243 -11.37 2.57 -8.54
CA ARG A 243 -9.96 2.40 -8.90
C ARG A 243 -9.67 1.09 -9.62
N TYR A 244 -8.66 1.13 -10.47
CA TYR A 244 -8.01 -0.03 -11.07
C TYR A 244 -6.50 0.20 -11.08
N MET A 245 -5.75 -0.89 -11.16
CA MET A 245 -4.29 -0.87 -11.23
C MET A 245 -3.83 -1.46 -12.55
N ILE A 246 -2.89 -0.80 -13.18
CA ILE A 246 -2.13 -1.35 -14.29
C ILE A 246 -0.88 -1.99 -13.70
N CYS A 247 -0.52 -3.20 -14.12
CA CYS A 247 0.65 -3.91 -13.61
C CYS A 247 1.46 -4.51 -14.78
N ALA A 248 2.80 -4.48 -14.69
CA ALA A 248 3.73 -5.14 -15.61
C ALA A 248 5.15 -5.22 -15.01
N LYS A 249 6.11 -5.80 -15.73
CA LYS A 249 7.53 -5.49 -15.50
C LYS A 249 7.81 -4.06 -15.97
N SER A 250 8.36 -3.22 -15.10
CA SER A 250 8.63 -1.80 -15.38
C SER A 250 9.86 -1.64 -16.26
N PRO A 251 9.77 -0.95 -17.40
CA PRO A 251 10.93 -0.63 -18.21
C PRO A 251 11.80 0.49 -17.62
N LEU A 252 11.26 1.28 -16.68
CA LEU A 252 12.00 2.34 -16.00
C LEU A 252 12.92 1.80 -14.89
N THR A 253 12.44 0.82 -14.13
CA THR A 253 13.15 0.32 -12.93
C THR A 253 13.67 -1.10 -13.07
N GLY A 254 13.21 -1.86 -14.07
CA GLY A 254 13.62 -3.24 -14.35
C GLY A 254 12.91 -4.31 -13.51
N GLY A 255 12.18 -3.91 -12.46
CA GLY A 255 11.43 -4.82 -11.57
C GLY A 255 9.92 -4.73 -11.75
N TRP A 256 9.20 -5.00 -10.67
CA TRP A 256 7.75 -4.83 -10.56
C TRP A 256 7.34 -3.39 -10.85
N GLY A 257 6.33 -3.22 -11.69
CA GLY A 257 5.67 -1.96 -11.99
C GLY A 257 4.17 -2.06 -11.78
N ASP A 258 3.60 -1.13 -11.02
CA ASP A 258 2.15 -0.95 -10.92
C ASP A 258 1.78 0.53 -11.05
N ALA A 259 0.57 0.89 -11.47
CA ALA A 259 0.11 2.28 -11.45
C ALA A 259 -1.41 2.34 -11.26
N ASN A 260 -1.87 3.19 -10.34
CA ASN A 260 -3.29 3.34 -10.02
C ASN A 260 -3.92 4.45 -10.86
N SER A 261 -5.12 4.21 -11.39
CA SER A 261 -5.98 5.27 -11.91
C SER A 261 -7.41 5.12 -11.39
N GLY A 262 -8.15 6.22 -11.44
CA GLY A 262 -9.56 6.28 -11.08
C GLY A 262 -10.43 6.45 -12.32
N GLY A 263 -11.52 7.21 -12.17
CA GLY A 263 -12.45 7.46 -13.27
C GLY A 263 -13.49 6.37 -13.41
N ARG A 264 -13.80 5.99 -14.65
CA ARG A 264 -14.87 5.02 -15.00
C ARG A 264 -14.36 3.73 -15.63
N PHE A 265 -13.13 3.71 -16.11
CA PHE A 265 -12.57 2.57 -16.86
C PHE A 265 -12.48 1.27 -16.03
N GLY A 266 -11.98 1.33 -14.79
CA GLY A 266 -11.96 0.15 -13.90
C GLY A 266 -13.33 -0.50 -13.69
N PRO A 267 -14.37 0.28 -13.32
CA PRO A 267 -15.75 -0.17 -13.32
C PRO A 267 -16.23 -0.72 -14.66
N ALA A 268 -15.80 -0.17 -15.80
CA ALA A 268 -16.20 -0.64 -17.13
C ALA A 268 -15.72 -2.06 -17.40
N ILE A 269 -14.47 -2.41 -17.03
CA ILE A 269 -13.95 -3.78 -17.09
C ILE A 269 -14.85 -4.74 -16.29
N LYS A 270 -15.22 -4.35 -15.06
CA LYS A 270 -16.11 -5.16 -14.21
C LYS A 270 -17.50 -5.34 -14.82
N LYS A 271 -18.00 -4.31 -15.52
CA LYS A 271 -19.30 -4.29 -16.20
C LYS A 271 -19.28 -4.93 -17.59
N SER A 272 -18.12 -5.31 -18.11
CA SER A 272 -18.01 -6.15 -19.30
C SER A 272 -17.85 -7.63 -18.96
N GLY A 273 -17.98 -8.01 -17.69
CA GLY A 273 -17.95 -9.42 -17.26
C GLY A 273 -16.56 -9.92 -16.84
N TYR A 274 -15.55 -9.05 -16.74
CA TYR A 274 -14.19 -9.44 -16.40
C TYR A 274 -13.69 -8.83 -15.09
N ASP A 275 -12.80 -9.53 -14.39
CA ASP A 275 -12.14 -9.01 -13.20
C ASP A 275 -10.74 -8.46 -13.47
N ALA A 276 -10.13 -8.83 -14.60
CA ALA A 276 -8.93 -8.23 -15.15
C ALA A 276 -8.81 -8.51 -16.65
N ILE A 277 -8.00 -7.72 -17.34
CA ILE A 277 -7.61 -7.93 -18.74
C ILE A 277 -6.09 -7.95 -18.79
N PHE A 278 -5.49 -8.99 -19.36
CA PHE A 278 -4.04 -9.13 -19.52
C PHE A 278 -3.66 -9.23 -21.00
N PHE A 279 -2.58 -8.54 -21.37
CA PHE A 279 -2.03 -8.54 -22.72
C PHE A 279 -0.64 -9.19 -22.74
N THR A 280 -0.45 -10.10 -23.68
CA THR A 280 0.81 -10.78 -24.02
C THR A 280 1.15 -10.53 -25.48
N GLY A 281 2.39 -10.80 -25.88
CA GLY A 281 2.82 -10.64 -27.27
C GLY A 281 2.90 -9.17 -27.70
N LYS A 282 2.99 -8.96 -29.02
CA LYS A 282 3.07 -7.65 -29.67
C LYS A 282 2.40 -7.71 -31.05
N ALA A 283 1.44 -6.84 -31.28
CA ALA A 283 0.78 -6.74 -32.57
C ALA A 283 1.76 -6.22 -33.64
N GLU A 284 1.68 -6.74 -34.87
CA GLU A 284 2.52 -6.29 -35.99
C GLU A 284 2.28 -4.81 -36.33
N LYS A 285 1.02 -4.38 -36.27
CA LYS A 285 0.57 -3.00 -36.55
C LYS A 285 -0.17 -2.43 -35.32
N PRO A 286 -0.33 -1.10 -35.22
CA PRO A 286 -1.16 -0.49 -34.20
C PRO A 286 -2.57 -1.07 -34.13
N VAL A 287 -3.01 -1.46 -32.94
CA VAL A 287 -4.35 -2.01 -32.67
C VAL A 287 -4.98 -1.41 -31.41
N TYR A 288 -6.30 -1.52 -31.27
CA TYR A 288 -7.00 -1.35 -30.00
C TYR A 288 -7.94 -2.52 -29.75
N LEU A 289 -8.21 -2.79 -28.48
CA LEU A 289 -9.19 -3.79 -28.06
C LEU A 289 -10.57 -3.12 -27.96
N LEU A 290 -11.58 -3.69 -28.62
CA LEU A 290 -12.99 -3.35 -28.43
C LEU A 290 -13.66 -4.46 -27.63
N ILE A 291 -14.38 -4.09 -26.56
CA ILE A 291 -15.28 -4.97 -25.82
C ILE A 291 -16.67 -4.35 -25.87
N GLU A 292 -17.51 -4.88 -26.77
CA GLU A 292 -18.88 -4.46 -26.97
C GLU A 292 -19.85 -5.60 -26.66
N GLU A 293 -20.46 -5.53 -25.48
CA GLU A 293 -21.32 -6.60 -24.96
C GLU A 293 -20.58 -7.95 -24.94
N ASP A 294 -20.98 -8.90 -25.77
CA ASP A 294 -20.35 -10.22 -25.90
C ASP A 294 -19.32 -10.28 -27.05
N ASN A 295 -19.16 -9.19 -27.82
CA ASN A 295 -18.20 -9.12 -28.91
C ASN A 295 -16.85 -8.53 -28.44
N ILE A 296 -15.77 -9.26 -28.70
CA ILE A 296 -14.41 -8.89 -28.28
C ILE A 296 -13.48 -9.00 -29.47
N GLU A 297 -12.97 -7.86 -29.94
CA GLU A 297 -12.20 -7.78 -31.17
C GLU A 297 -10.95 -6.91 -31.02
N LEU A 298 -9.87 -7.32 -31.67
CA LEU A 298 -8.68 -6.48 -31.89
C LEU A 298 -8.81 -5.78 -33.24
N ILE A 299 -8.91 -4.46 -33.22
CA ILE A 299 -9.16 -3.63 -34.40
C ILE A 299 -7.93 -2.79 -34.72
N SER A 300 -7.65 -2.53 -36.00
CA SER A 300 -6.58 -1.60 -36.41
C SER A 300 -6.76 -0.22 -35.79
N ALA A 301 -5.70 0.30 -35.15
CA ALA A 301 -5.64 1.63 -34.57
C ALA A 301 -4.97 2.66 -35.51
N SER A 302 -4.81 2.36 -36.80
CA SER A 302 -4.10 3.24 -37.72
C SER A 302 -4.71 4.66 -37.81
N GLU A 303 -6.03 4.78 -37.61
CA GLU A 303 -6.76 6.06 -37.61
C GLU A 303 -6.58 6.92 -36.35
N ILE A 304 -6.07 6.33 -35.26
CA ILE A 304 -5.88 6.97 -33.95
C ILE A 304 -4.43 6.94 -33.47
N TRP A 305 -3.54 6.18 -34.12
CA TRP A 305 -2.10 6.24 -33.86
C TRP A 305 -1.56 7.63 -34.20
N GLY A 306 -0.73 8.21 -33.33
CA GLY A 306 -0.23 9.59 -33.44
C GLY A 306 -1.16 10.67 -32.89
N LYS A 307 -2.44 10.35 -32.61
CA LYS A 307 -3.37 11.26 -31.94
C LYS A 307 -3.12 11.28 -30.44
N ASP A 308 -3.43 12.40 -29.79
CA ASP A 308 -3.44 12.44 -28.33
C ASP A 308 -4.63 11.69 -27.72
N VAL A 309 -4.64 11.51 -26.40
CA VAL A 309 -5.65 10.69 -25.72
C VAL A 309 -7.05 11.28 -25.81
N VAL A 310 -7.19 12.61 -25.87
CA VAL A 310 -8.51 13.25 -25.98
C VAL A 310 -9.06 13.09 -27.39
N GLU A 311 -8.21 13.30 -28.40
CA GLU A 311 -8.57 13.03 -29.80
C GLU A 311 -8.91 11.56 -30.03
N THR A 312 -8.18 10.65 -29.39
CA THR A 312 -8.44 9.20 -29.40
C THR A 312 -9.79 8.88 -28.75
N GLU A 313 -10.06 9.42 -27.56
CA GLU A 313 -11.34 9.23 -26.86
C GLU A 313 -12.52 9.74 -27.68
N ASN A 314 -12.41 10.95 -28.26
CA ASN A 314 -13.44 11.53 -29.11
C ASN A 314 -13.70 10.68 -30.35
N THR A 315 -12.64 10.26 -31.07
CA THR A 315 -12.77 9.43 -32.27
C THR A 315 -13.52 8.12 -31.97
N LEU A 316 -13.16 7.44 -30.88
CA LEU A 316 -13.80 6.17 -30.50
C LEU A 316 -15.24 6.37 -29.96
N THR A 317 -15.49 7.47 -29.26
CA THR A 317 -16.84 7.82 -28.77
C THR A 317 -17.78 8.18 -29.92
N GLU A 318 -17.29 8.86 -30.96
CA GLU A 318 -18.06 9.13 -32.17
C GLU A 318 -18.43 7.84 -32.92
N LYS A 319 -17.51 6.87 -32.93
CA LYS A 319 -17.68 5.60 -33.65
C LYS A 319 -18.61 4.61 -32.94
N TYR A 320 -18.47 4.48 -31.62
CA TYR A 320 -19.17 3.44 -30.82
C TYR A 320 -20.23 4.02 -29.87
N GLY A 321 -20.42 5.34 -29.87
CA GLY A 321 -21.22 6.02 -28.87
C GLY A 321 -20.55 6.00 -27.49
N ARG A 322 -21.36 5.97 -26.43
CA ARG A 322 -20.85 6.06 -25.05
C ARG A 322 -20.00 4.83 -24.69
N CYS A 323 -18.69 5.05 -24.58
CA CYS A 323 -17.71 4.07 -24.14
C CYS A 323 -16.85 4.62 -22.99
N ASP A 324 -16.17 3.72 -22.28
CA ASP A 324 -15.11 4.03 -21.32
C ASP A 324 -13.79 3.52 -21.91
N ILE A 325 -12.81 4.42 -22.02
CA ILE A 325 -11.58 4.18 -22.79
C ILE A 325 -10.37 4.38 -21.88
N ALA A 326 -9.35 3.52 -22.05
CA ALA A 326 -7.99 3.78 -21.61
C ALA A 326 -7.05 3.76 -22.82
N SER A 327 -6.20 4.76 -22.96
CA SER A 327 -5.33 4.92 -24.14
C SER A 327 -3.97 5.55 -23.79
N ILE A 328 -3.03 5.45 -24.72
CA ILE A 328 -1.73 6.13 -24.68
C ILE A 328 -1.71 7.32 -25.65
N GLY A 329 -1.01 8.39 -25.29
CA GLY A 329 -0.63 9.46 -26.22
C GLY A 329 0.74 9.20 -26.84
N LEU A 330 1.34 10.24 -27.44
CA LEU A 330 2.67 10.13 -28.07
C LEU A 330 3.74 9.63 -27.10
N GLY A 331 3.63 9.92 -25.81
CA GLY A 331 4.57 9.42 -24.81
C GLY A 331 4.66 7.90 -24.78
N GLY A 332 3.53 7.21 -24.83
CA GLY A 332 3.48 5.75 -24.88
C GLY A 332 3.88 5.21 -26.25
N GLU A 333 3.40 5.81 -27.34
CA GLU A 333 3.74 5.40 -28.71
C GLU A 333 5.25 5.48 -28.98
N ASN A 334 5.89 6.54 -28.51
CA ASN A 334 7.34 6.74 -28.56
C ASN A 334 8.09 5.96 -27.47
N ARG A 335 7.39 5.18 -26.63
CA ARG A 335 7.96 4.36 -25.56
C ARG A 335 8.83 5.16 -24.59
N SER A 336 8.39 6.36 -24.22
CA SER A 336 9.03 7.14 -23.14
C SER A 336 8.89 6.38 -21.82
N LEU A 337 9.98 6.15 -21.09
CA LEU A 337 9.90 5.40 -19.84
C LEU A 337 9.23 6.14 -18.68
N ILE A 338 8.88 7.41 -18.89
CA ILE A 338 8.07 8.20 -17.97
C ILE A 338 6.63 8.39 -18.48
N SER A 339 6.20 7.57 -19.44
CA SER A 339 4.83 7.56 -19.95
C SER A 339 3.90 6.64 -19.16
N GLY A 340 2.62 7.02 -19.13
CA GLY A 340 1.54 6.29 -18.51
C GLY A 340 0.35 6.09 -19.46
N ILE A 341 -0.73 5.58 -18.90
CA ILE A 341 -1.97 5.29 -19.63
C ILE A 341 -3.08 6.15 -19.06
N VAL A 342 -3.86 6.78 -19.93
CA VAL A 342 -4.85 7.81 -19.58
C VAL A 342 -6.25 7.29 -19.85
N ASN A 343 -7.19 7.63 -18.98
CA ASN A 343 -8.62 7.44 -19.14
C ASN A 343 -9.39 8.69 -18.69
N ASP A 344 -10.62 8.85 -19.17
CA ASP A 344 -11.47 10.02 -18.85
C ASP A 344 -10.70 11.33 -19.09
N SER A 345 -10.01 11.41 -20.23
CA SER A 345 -9.27 12.56 -20.78
C SER A 345 -8.03 13.03 -20.00
N SER A 346 -7.95 12.77 -18.70
CA SER A 346 -6.84 13.24 -17.85
C SER A 346 -6.53 12.38 -16.63
N ARG A 347 -7.28 11.31 -16.35
CA ARG A 347 -6.94 10.38 -15.26
C ARG A 347 -5.85 9.46 -15.73
N ILE A 348 -4.71 9.48 -15.05
CA ILE A 348 -3.51 8.79 -15.54
C ILE A 348 -2.98 7.76 -14.53
N ALA A 349 -2.73 6.56 -15.03
CA ALA A 349 -1.86 5.57 -14.40
C ALA A 349 -0.42 5.85 -14.87
N ALA A 350 0.25 6.80 -14.21
CA ALA A 350 1.40 7.51 -14.78
C ALA A 350 2.75 6.80 -14.66
N ARG A 351 3.00 6.17 -13.52
CA ARG A 351 4.37 5.86 -13.07
C ARG A 351 4.80 4.45 -13.46
N SER A 352 6.09 4.14 -13.31
CA SER A 352 6.72 2.88 -13.75
C SER A 352 6.79 2.65 -15.27
N GLY A 353 6.47 3.64 -16.11
CA GLY A 353 6.65 3.54 -17.56
C GLY A 353 5.70 2.56 -18.25
N LEU A 354 4.52 2.32 -17.67
CA LEU A 354 3.57 1.33 -18.20
C LEU A 354 2.91 1.78 -19.52
N GLY A 355 2.92 3.09 -19.83
CA GLY A 355 2.55 3.60 -21.15
C GLY A 355 3.52 3.13 -22.24
N ALA A 356 4.82 3.02 -21.93
CA ALA A 356 5.82 2.50 -22.87
C ALA A 356 5.65 1.00 -23.11
N VAL A 357 5.24 0.24 -22.08
CA VAL A 357 4.89 -1.18 -22.24
C VAL A 357 3.73 -1.31 -23.21
N MET A 358 2.65 -0.54 -23.01
CA MET A 358 1.48 -0.55 -23.90
C MET A 358 1.85 -0.18 -25.36
N GLY A 359 2.65 0.87 -25.55
CA GLY A 359 3.14 1.26 -26.88
C GLY A 359 4.14 0.29 -27.50
N SER A 360 4.94 -0.43 -26.71
CA SER A 360 5.85 -1.47 -27.20
C SER A 360 5.12 -2.65 -27.83
N LYS A 361 3.89 -2.89 -27.36
CA LYS A 361 2.98 -3.92 -27.86
C LYS A 361 2.13 -3.47 -29.05
N ASN A 362 2.32 -2.23 -29.53
CA ASN A 362 1.48 -1.58 -30.55
C ASN A 362 -0.01 -1.51 -30.17
N LEU A 363 -0.32 -1.49 -28.87
CA LEU A 363 -1.69 -1.36 -28.36
C LEU A 363 -1.97 0.12 -28.08
N LYS A 364 -2.88 0.74 -28.82
CA LYS A 364 -3.23 2.17 -28.69
C LYS A 364 -4.24 2.43 -27.57
N ALA A 365 -5.27 1.59 -27.50
CA ALA A 365 -6.40 1.81 -26.60
C ALA A 365 -7.11 0.50 -26.24
N ILE A 366 -7.94 0.60 -25.19
CA ILE A 366 -8.97 -0.37 -24.84
C ILE A 366 -10.28 0.41 -24.74
N CYS A 367 -11.28 0.01 -25.52
CA CYS A 367 -12.60 0.63 -25.60
C CYS A 367 -13.65 -0.34 -25.08
N ILE A 368 -14.41 0.05 -24.05
CA ILE A 368 -15.39 -0.82 -23.39
C ILE A 368 -16.76 -0.13 -23.36
N THR A 369 -17.82 -0.84 -23.78
CA THR A 369 -19.21 -0.36 -23.71
C THR A 369 -20.06 -1.12 -22.66
N GLY A 370 -19.42 -1.95 -21.83
CA GLY A 370 -20.05 -2.87 -20.87
C GLY A 370 -21.09 -2.26 -19.93
N LYS A 371 -22.21 -2.97 -19.75
CA LYS A 371 -23.38 -2.55 -18.93
C LYS A 371 -23.83 -3.59 -17.90
N GLN A 372 -23.12 -4.71 -17.77
CA GLN A 372 -23.47 -5.80 -16.85
C GLN A 372 -23.42 -5.32 -15.40
N ARG A 373 -24.20 -5.96 -14.53
CA ARG A 373 -24.21 -5.68 -13.09
C ARG A 373 -23.57 -6.85 -12.36
N LEU A 374 -22.65 -6.53 -11.45
CA LEU A 374 -22.07 -7.54 -10.56
C LEU A 374 -23.14 -8.17 -9.68
N ASN A 375 -23.01 -9.47 -9.45
CA ASN A 375 -23.78 -10.16 -8.43
C ASN A 375 -23.25 -9.76 -7.04
N ILE A 376 -24.14 -9.51 -6.08
CA ILE A 376 -23.80 -8.97 -4.76
C ILE A 376 -24.55 -9.79 -3.72
N ALA A 377 -23.82 -10.40 -2.78
CA ALA A 377 -24.37 -11.35 -1.80
C ALA A 377 -25.50 -10.75 -0.96
N ASN A 378 -25.34 -9.51 -0.48
CA ASN A 378 -26.36 -8.78 0.27
C ASN A 378 -26.49 -7.34 -0.22
N LYS A 379 -27.34 -7.15 -1.24
CA LYS A 379 -27.61 -5.84 -1.87
C LYS A 379 -28.21 -4.82 -0.89
N GLU A 380 -29.09 -5.25 0.01
CA GLU A 380 -29.76 -4.37 0.96
C GLU A 380 -28.77 -3.78 1.96
N GLU A 381 -27.94 -4.62 2.58
CA GLU A 381 -26.91 -4.17 3.53
C GLU A 381 -25.88 -3.29 2.82
N MET A 382 -25.45 -3.65 1.61
CA MET A 382 -24.54 -2.83 0.81
C MET A 382 -25.10 -1.42 0.58
N MET A 383 -26.37 -1.31 0.17
CA MET A 383 -27.04 -0.01 -0.02
C MET A 383 -27.15 0.80 1.28
N LYS A 384 -27.48 0.13 2.39
CA LYS A 384 -27.58 0.76 3.72
C LYS A 384 -26.24 1.31 4.19
N LEU A 385 -25.16 0.53 4.07
CA LEU A 385 -23.79 0.93 4.40
C LEU A 385 -23.35 2.13 3.54
N THR A 386 -23.55 2.06 2.22
CA THR A 386 -23.24 3.16 1.29
C THR A 386 -23.98 4.44 1.66
N LYS A 387 -25.31 4.39 1.82
CA LYS A 387 -26.12 5.58 2.17
C LYS A 387 -25.68 6.17 3.51
N SER A 388 -25.43 5.33 4.52
CA SER A 388 -24.96 5.75 5.84
C SER A 388 -23.61 6.47 5.77
N TYR A 389 -22.66 5.92 5.01
CA TYR A 389 -21.34 6.51 4.84
C TYR A 389 -21.38 7.82 4.04
N ILE A 390 -22.10 7.86 2.92
CA ILE A 390 -22.28 9.08 2.12
C ILE A 390 -22.93 10.19 2.96
N LYS A 391 -23.96 9.86 3.76
CA LYS A 391 -24.60 10.83 4.65
C LYS A 391 -23.60 11.42 5.67
N LYS A 392 -22.66 10.61 6.18
CA LYS A 392 -21.60 11.09 7.09
C LYS A 392 -20.64 12.06 6.41
N ILE A 393 -20.23 11.77 5.17
CA ILE A 393 -19.35 12.65 4.39
C ILE A 393 -20.06 13.95 4.02
N ASN A 394 -21.31 13.85 3.56
CA ASN A 394 -22.08 14.98 3.05
C ASN A 394 -22.72 15.86 4.12
N ASN A 395 -22.65 15.49 5.40
CA ASN A 395 -23.25 16.29 6.48
C ASN A 395 -22.48 17.62 6.62
N LYS A 396 -22.93 18.65 5.90
CA LYS A 396 -22.44 20.03 5.95
C LYS A 396 -22.75 20.65 7.32
N LYS A 397 -21.85 21.51 7.83
CA LYS A 397 -22.17 22.86 8.34
C LYS A 397 -20.95 23.57 8.93
N ASN A 398 -20.21 24.30 8.10
CA ASN A 398 -20.26 25.77 8.00
C ASN A 398 -19.13 26.24 7.08
N ASP A 399 -19.46 26.62 5.84
CA ASP A 399 -18.51 27.20 4.87
C ASP A 399 -17.71 28.39 5.46
N PHE A 400 -18.32 29.11 6.40
CA PHE A 400 -17.70 30.19 7.16
C PHE A 400 -16.53 29.71 8.05
N ILE A 401 -16.75 28.64 8.84
CA ILE A 401 -15.72 28.06 9.72
C ILE A 401 -14.60 27.45 8.87
N ILE A 402 -14.95 26.76 7.79
CA ILE A 402 -14.01 26.16 6.84
C ILE A 402 -13.12 27.26 6.23
N SER A 403 -13.72 28.33 5.70
CA SER A 403 -13.00 29.46 5.08
C SER A 403 -12.09 30.18 6.08
N TYR A 404 -12.54 30.34 7.33
CA TYR A 404 -11.74 30.95 8.40
C TYR A 404 -10.57 30.04 8.85
N PHE A 405 -10.80 28.73 8.97
CA PHE A 405 -9.74 27.76 9.29
C PHE A 405 -8.70 27.62 8.18
N VAL A 406 -9.06 27.70 6.89
CA VAL A 406 -8.07 27.70 5.78
C VAL A 406 -7.08 28.85 5.94
N LYS A 407 -7.56 30.03 6.33
CA LYS A 407 -6.70 31.20 6.54
C LYS A 407 -5.73 31.01 7.72
N LEU A 408 -6.16 30.28 8.76
CA LEU A 408 -5.35 30.02 9.97
C LEU A 408 -4.49 28.74 9.90
N ALA A 409 -4.80 27.83 8.97
CA ALA A 409 -4.16 26.52 8.84
C ALA A 409 -2.62 26.57 8.74
N PRO A 410 -1.99 27.53 8.02
CA PRO A 410 -0.53 27.59 7.96
C PRO A 410 0.14 27.87 9.32
N SER A 411 -0.46 28.74 10.13
CA SER A 411 0.02 29.06 11.47
C SER A 411 -0.22 27.92 12.46
N PHE A 412 -1.37 27.25 12.32
CA PHE A 412 -1.73 26.09 13.15
C PHE A 412 -0.88 24.85 12.84
N ALA A 413 -0.59 24.58 11.56
CA ALA A 413 0.30 23.50 11.13
C ALA A 413 1.73 23.68 11.67
N ARG A 414 2.21 24.93 11.75
CA ARG A 414 3.50 25.25 12.39
C ARG A 414 3.49 24.94 13.89
N LEU A 415 2.40 25.25 14.59
CA LEU A 415 2.24 24.96 16.03
C LEU A 415 2.17 23.46 16.32
N LEU A 416 1.32 22.70 15.59
CA LEU A 416 1.18 21.24 15.76
C LEU A 416 2.50 20.49 15.55
N ARG A 417 3.36 21.00 14.65
CA ARG A 417 4.69 20.42 14.41
C ARG A 417 5.69 20.72 15.53
N LEU A 418 5.66 21.91 16.12
CA LEU A 418 6.50 22.22 17.28
C LEU A 418 6.15 21.33 18.48
N THR A 419 4.88 20.94 18.60
CA THR A 419 4.37 20.15 19.73
C THR A 419 4.38 18.63 19.49
N ASN A 420 4.75 18.12 18.30
CA ASN A 420 4.60 16.72 17.88
C ASN A 420 3.17 16.16 18.07
N ILE A 421 2.14 17.01 18.02
CA ILE A 421 0.76 16.56 18.13
C ILE A 421 0.32 16.02 16.76
N HIS A 422 0.05 14.72 16.67
CA HIS A 422 -0.48 14.09 15.46
C HIS A 422 -1.91 14.55 15.18
N TYR A 423 -2.22 14.87 13.91
CA TYR A 423 -3.57 15.25 13.47
C TYR A 423 -4.62 14.18 13.78
N SER A 424 -4.21 12.91 13.89
CA SER A 424 -5.07 11.79 14.28
C SER A 424 -5.78 11.97 15.62
N ASN A 425 -5.29 12.85 16.50
CA ASN A 425 -5.90 13.13 17.81
C ASN A 425 -7.12 14.06 17.72
N PHE A 426 -7.35 14.69 16.57
CA PHE A 426 -8.50 15.55 16.36
C PHE A 426 -9.51 14.86 15.43
N LYS A 427 -10.80 15.02 15.73
CA LYS A 427 -11.91 14.61 14.84
C LYS A 427 -12.01 15.54 13.61
N ILE A 428 -10.94 15.67 12.83
CA ILE A 428 -10.78 16.60 11.68
C ILE A 428 -11.04 15.89 10.33
N SER A 429 -11.28 14.58 10.29
CA SER A 429 -11.47 13.83 9.04
C SER A 429 -12.59 14.39 8.15
N THR A 430 -13.68 14.88 8.74
CA THR A 430 -14.77 15.54 8.00
C THR A 430 -14.34 16.88 7.39
N LEU A 431 -13.45 17.62 8.05
CA LEU A 431 -12.90 18.88 7.53
C LEU A 431 -11.90 18.63 6.38
N TYR A 432 -11.07 17.59 6.48
CA TYR A 432 -10.19 17.18 5.37
C TYR A 432 -10.97 16.81 4.12
N ALA A 433 -12.04 16.01 4.27
CA ALA A 433 -12.93 15.68 3.16
C ALA A 433 -13.52 16.94 2.50
N GLN A 434 -13.93 17.93 3.30
CA GLN A 434 -14.47 19.18 2.77
C GLN A 434 -13.44 20.01 2.00
N PHE A 435 -12.18 20.08 2.47
CA PHE A 435 -11.11 20.76 1.73
C PHE A 435 -10.82 20.07 0.40
N LEU A 436 -10.63 18.75 0.41
CA LEU A 436 -10.37 17.99 -0.80
C LEU A 436 -11.52 18.08 -1.81
N ALA A 437 -12.78 18.07 -1.35
CA ALA A 437 -13.94 18.27 -2.22
C ALA A 437 -13.94 19.65 -2.88
N LYS A 438 -13.64 20.71 -2.12
CA LYS A 438 -13.73 22.10 -2.59
C LYS A 438 -12.54 22.47 -3.49
N ILE A 439 -11.33 22.32 -2.96
CA ILE A 439 -10.10 22.87 -3.56
C ILE A 439 -9.12 21.79 -4.03
N GLY A 440 -9.47 20.51 -3.90
CA GLY A 440 -8.65 19.40 -4.39
C GLY A 440 -7.34 19.22 -3.64
N THR A 441 -6.44 18.42 -4.19
CA THR A 441 -5.08 18.28 -3.65
C THR A 441 -4.25 19.56 -3.71
N PRO A 442 -4.47 20.55 -4.63
CA PRO A 442 -3.80 21.85 -4.57
C PRO A 442 -3.92 22.61 -3.24
N PHE A 443 -4.87 22.22 -2.38
CA PHE A 443 -4.90 22.66 -0.98
C PHE A 443 -3.55 22.56 -0.28
N PHE A 444 -2.80 21.49 -0.56
CA PHE A 444 -1.53 21.22 0.12
C PHE A 444 -0.40 22.13 -0.35
N TYR A 445 -0.51 22.74 -1.55
CA TYR A 445 0.65 23.35 -2.20
C TYR A 445 1.36 24.42 -1.36
N GLY A 446 0.65 25.48 -0.97
CA GLY A 446 1.22 26.54 -0.14
C GLY A 446 1.64 26.08 1.25
N ILE A 447 0.97 25.06 1.82
CA ILE A 447 1.33 24.49 3.13
C ILE A 447 2.67 23.75 3.01
N MET A 448 2.77 22.83 2.07
CA MET A 448 3.94 21.97 1.88
C MET A 448 5.18 22.76 1.46
N THR A 449 5.01 23.75 0.58
CA THR A 449 6.07 24.69 0.20
C THR A 449 6.61 25.47 1.41
N ASN A 450 5.73 25.97 2.28
CA ASN A 450 6.13 26.75 3.45
C ASN A 450 6.88 25.93 4.50
N VAL A 451 6.46 24.69 4.72
CA VAL A 451 7.00 23.84 5.79
C VAL A 451 8.23 23.03 5.35
N GLY A 452 8.65 23.17 4.10
CA GLY A 452 9.80 22.47 3.52
C GLY A 452 9.51 21.02 3.13
N ASP A 453 8.24 20.68 2.89
CA ASP A 453 7.86 19.37 2.35
C ASP A 453 7.92 19.38 0.82
N ALA A 454 7.43 20.43 0.16
CA ALA A 454 7.60 20.54 -1.29
C ALA A 454 9.07 20.88 -1.62
N PRO A 455 9.73 20.12 -2.52
CA PRO A 455 11.10 20.39 -2.91
C PRO A 455 11.20 21.71 -3.69
N ILE A 456 12.28 22.45 -3.46
CA ILE A 456 12.54 23.74 -4.11
C ILE A 456 13.88 23.68 -4.84
N LYS A 457 13.93 24.16 -6.09
CA LYS A 457 15.13 24.24 -6.93
C LYS A 457 15.92 22.91 -6.94
N ASN A 458 15.31 21.86 -7.49
CA ASN A 458 15.86 20.50 -7.53
C ASN A 458 16.46 20.03 -6.17
N TYR A 459 15.68 20.16 -5.10
CA TYR A 459 16.04 19.77 -3.71
C TYR A 459 17.18 20.58 -3.04
N THR A 460 17.66 21.67 -3.66
CA THR A 460 18.75 22.52 -3.11
C THR A 460 18.26 23.78 -2.41
N GLY A 461 17.05 24.26 -2.74
CA GLY A 461 16.52 25.54 -2.32
C GLY A 461 15.58 25.48 -1.10
N VAL A 462 15.21 26.65 -0.59
CA VAL A 462 14.18 26.82 0.45
C VAL A 462 13.21 27.91 0.02
N ALA A 463 11.91 27.68 0.19
CA ALA A 463 10.88 28.62 -0.28
C ALA A 463 11.11 30.06 0.22
N LYS A 464 11.48 30.24 1.51
CA LYS A 464 11.71 31.56 2.10
C LYS A 464 12.77 32.43 1.41
N LYS A 465 13.72 31.83 0.68
CA LYS A 465 14.79 32.57 0.00
C LYS A 465 14.61 32.53 -1.51
N GLU A 466 14.52 31.34 -2.08
CA GLU A 466 14.51 31.16 -3.54
C GLU A 466 13.10 31.28 -4.16
N PHE A 467 12.04 30.99 -3.42
CA PHE A 467 10.66 30.93 -3.95
C PHE A 467 9.61 31.43 -2.96
N GLN A 468 9.64 32.74 -2.68
CA GLN A 468 8.85 33.36 -1.60
C GLN A 468 7.33 33.30 -1.87
N LYS A 469 6.51 33.42 -0.81
CA LYS A 469 5.04 33.35 -0.88
C LYS A 469 4.40 34.20 -1.97
N LYS A 470 4.91 35.40 -2.22
CA LYS A 470 4.37 36.29 -3.27
C LYS A 470 4.40 35.66 -4.68
N ARG A 471 5.35 34.75 -4.91
CA ARG A 471 5.55 34.02 -6.17
C ARG A 471 4.55 32.89 -6.29
N TYR A 472 4.49 32.02 -5.28
CA TYR A 472 3.70 30.80 -5.38
C TYR A 472 2.23 30.90 -4.98
N LYS A 473 1.79 32.03 -4.42
CA LYS A 473 0.39 32.23 -3.98
C LYS A 473 -0.65 31.98 -5.07
N LYS A 474 -0.30 32.16 -6.35
CA LYS A 474 -1.22 31.96 -7.48
C LYS A 474 -1.49 30.47 -7.76
N MET A 475 -0.64 29.59 -7.26
CA MET A 475 -0.74 28.14 -7.46
C MET A 475 -1.40 27.46 -6.26
N ASP A 476 -1.69 28.20 -5.18
CA ASP A 476 -2.45 27.66 -4.05
C ASP A 476 -3.88 27.29 -4.49
N GLY A 477 -4.39 26.14 -4.04
CA GLY A 477 -5.73 25.67 -4.43
C GLY A 477 -6.86 26.67 -4.13
N SER A 478 -6.72 27.49 -3.08
CA SER A 478 -7.67 28.57 -2.79
C SER A 478 -7.66 29.70 -3.82
N TYR A 479 -6.53 29.96 -4.46
CA TYR A 479 -6.43 30.93 -5.55
C TYR A 479 -7.10 30.38 -6.81
N LEU A 480 -6.82 29.11 -7.15
CA LEU A 480 -7.40 28.44 -8.32
C LEU A 480 -8.94 28.37 -8.26
N GLN A 481 -9.52 28.40 -7.06
CA GLN A 481 -10.97 28.34 -6.87
C GLN A 481 -11.75 29.45 -7.58
N LYS A 482 -11.13 30.62 -7.85
CA LYS A 482 -11.79 31.71 -8.59
C LYS A 482 -12.06 31.37 -10.06
N TYR A 483 -11.37 30.36 -10.59
CA TYR A 483 -11.51 29.87 -11.95
C TYR A 483 -12.33 28.58 -12.03
N TYR A 484 -12.89 28.10 -10.93
CA TYR A 484 -13.67 26.87 -10.89
C TYR A 484 -14.89 26.95 -11.82
N SER A 485 -15.01 25.99 -12.74
CA SER A 485 -16.15 25.88 -13.67
C SER A 485 -16.98 24.61 -13.46
N GLY A 486 -16.46 23.57 -12.79
CA GLY A 486 -17.23 22.35 -12.52
C GLY A 486 -16.49 21.32 -11.68
N SER A 487 -17.22 20.39 -11.04
CA SER A 487 -16.63 19.30 -10.25
C SER A 487 -16.59 17.99 -11.02
N VAL A 488 -15.46 17.29 -10.94
CA VAL A 488 -15.23 16.01 -11.59
C VAL A 488 -14.97 14.95 -10.51
N GLY A 489 -15.71 13.84 -10.57
CA GLY A 489 -15.56 12.72 -9.65
C GLY A 489 -15.30 11.41 -10.38
N CYS A 490 -14.50 10.54 -9.77
CA CYS A 490 -14.43 9.15 -10.17
C CYS A 490 -15.75 8.42 -9.85
N TYR A 491 -15.90 7.21 -10.38
CA TYR A 491 -17.04 6.35 -10.09
C TYR A 491 -17.26 6.14 -8.57
N ALA A 492 -18.53 6.17 -8.14
CA ALA A 492 -18.97 6.00 -6.76
C ALA A 492 -18.27 6.91 -5.72
N CYS A 493 -17.67 8.02 -6.13
CA CYS A 493 -16.90 8.89 -5.23
C CYS A 493 -17.76 10.01 -4.62
N PRO A 494 -18.00 10.03 -3.29
CA PRO A 494 -18.73 11.14 -2.65
C PRO A 494 -17.88 12.41 -2.52
N LEU A 495 -16.55 12.32 -2.67
CA LEU A 495 -15.62 13.43 -2.48
C LEU A 495 -15.55 14.37 -3.70
N ARG A 496 -15.53 13.80 -4.91
CA ARG A 496 -15.39 14.53 -6.19
C ARG A 496 -14.25 15.57 -6.19
N CYS A 497 -13.03 15.15 -5.84
CA CYS A 497 -11.89 16.06 -5.63
C CYS A 497 -11.35 16.74 -6.91
N GLY A 498 -11.69 16.22 -8.09
CA GLY A 498 -11.32 16.83 -9.38
C GLY A 498 -12.20 18.03 -9.69
N ALA A 499 -11.68 18.94 -10.51
CA ALA A 499 -12.45 20.09 -10.98
C ALA A 499 -11.97 20.53 -12.36
N LYS A 500 -12.87 21.17 -13.10
CA LYS A 500 -12.57 21.94 -14.31
C LYS A 500 -12.34 23.40 -13.94
N LEU A 501 -11.46 24.06 -14.67
CA LEU A 501 -11.15 25.48 -14.55
C LEU A 501 -11.41 26.19 -15.89
N SER A 502 -11.90 27.43 -15.82
CA SER A 502 -11.96 28.37 -16.95
C SER A 502 -11.31 29.69 -16.54
N ILE A 503 -10.36 30.16 -17.33
CA ILE A 503 -9.47 31.29 -17.02
C ILE A 503 -9.51 32.26 -18.20
N PRO A 504 -10.51 33.15 -18.25
CA PRO A 504 -10.72 34.05 -19.38
C PRO A 504 -9.53 34.97 -19.67
N GLU A 505 -8.78 35.37 -18.64
CA GLU A 505 -7.56 36.19 -18.78
C GLU A 505 -6.44 35.51 -19.59
N TYR A 506 -6.51 34.19 -19.79
CA TYR A 506 -5.56 33.42 -20.59
C TYR A 506 -6.17 32.77 -21.83
N ASP A 507 -7.47 32.99 -22.09
CA ASP A 507 -8.24 32.31 -23.12
C ASP A 507 -8.19 30.77 -22.98
N ILE A 508 -8.37 30.29 -21.74
CA ILE A 508 -8.36 28.86 -21.40
C ILE A 508 -9.73 28.49 -20.85
N GLU A 509 -10.36 27.47 -21.42
CA GLU A 509 -11.63 26.92 -20.95
C GLU A 509 -11.53 25.40 -20.71
N ASP A 510 -12.31 24.92 -19.75
CA ASP A 510 -12.51 23.49 -19.43
C ASP A 510 -11.24 22.65 -19.19
N ILE A 511 -10.20 23.28 -18.64
CA ILE A 511 -8.95 22.60 -18.30
C ILE A 511 -9.08 21.87 -16.96
N ASP A 512 -8.52 20.67 -16.84
CA ASP A 512 -8.49 19.98 -15.56
C ASP A 512 -7.59 20.71 -14.55
N ARG A 513 -8.12 20.91 -13.35
CA ARG A 513 -7.36 21.45 -12.22
C ARG A 513 -6.17 20.51 -11.94
N PRO A 514 -4.92 21.01 -11.98
CA PRO A 514 -3.76 20.18 -11.69
C PRO A 514 -3.80 19.59 -10.28
N GLU A 515 -3.21 18.42 -10.10
CA GLU A 515 -2.96 17.86 -8.78
C GLU A 515 -1.78 18.59 -8.09
N TYR A 516 -1.67 18.45 -6.77
CA TYR A 516 -0.56 19.00 -5.96
C TYR A 516 0.81 18.69 -6.54
N GLU A 517 1.01 17.43 -6.96
CA GLU A 517 2.25 16.93 -7.52
C GLU A 517 2.66 17.71 -8.78
N THR A 518 1.74 17.88 -9.74
CA THR A 518 1.99 18.66 -10.95
C THR A 518 2.33 20.12 -10.63
N LEU A 519 1.58 20.74 -9.70
CA LEU A 519 1.85 22.12 -9.28
C LEU A 519 3.25 22.26 -8.70
N ALA A 520 3.65 21.37 -7.78
CA ALA A 520 4.95 21.46 -7.14
C ALA A 520 6.10 21.14 -8.10
N ALA A 521 5.91 20.17 -9.01
CA ALA A 521 6.90 19.77 -10.01
C ALA A 521 7.18 20.89 -11.03
N PHE A 522 6.16 21.60 -11.50
CA PHE A 522 6.30 22.70 -12.46
C PHE A 522 6.28 24.09 -11.82
N SER A 523 6.31 24.18 -10.50
CA SER A 523 6.45 25.44 -9.78
C SER A 523 7.69 25.47 -8.89
N GLY A 524 7.57 25.11 -7.60
CA GLY A 524 8.65 25.24 -6.63
C GLY A 524 9.92 24.48 -7.01
N LEU A 525 9.79 23.30 -7.60
CA LEU A 525 10.93 22.47 -8.02
C LEU A 525 11.78 23.17 -9.09
N ILE A 526 11.15 23.90 -10.02
CA ILE A 526 11.80 24.61 -11.15
C ILE A 526 11.84 26.15 -11.01
N LEU A 527 11.36 26.69 -9.88
CA LEU A 527 11.23 28.12 -9.59
C LEU A 527 10.33 28.90 -10.57
N ASN A 528 9.30 28.24 -11.10
CA ASN A 528 8.33 28.84 -12.03
C ASN A 528 7.07 29.32 -11.29
N ASP A 529 6.73 30.59 -11.45
CA ASP A 529 5.52 31.24 -10.91
C ASP A 529 4.53 31.74 -11.97
N ASP A 530 4.70 31.27 -13.21
CA ASP A 530 3.75 31.48 -14.30
C ASP A 530 2.65 30.41 -14.27
N LEU A 531 1.47 30.79 -13.78
CA LEU A 531 0.31 29.92 -13.71
C LEU A 531 -0.17 29.46 -15.10
N LYS A 532 -0.11 30.32 -16.13
CA LYS A 532 -0.56 29.96 -17.49
C LYS A 532 0.30 28.83 -18.03
N SER A 533 1.62 28.97 -17.93
CA SER A 533 2.57 27.94 -18.35
C SER A 533 2.33 26.61 -17.64
N ILE A 534 2.16 26.60 -16.31
CA ILE A 534 1.92 25.36 -15.54
C ILE A 534 0.62 24.65 -15.98
N LEU A 535 -0.44 25.41 -16.25
CA LEU A 535 -1.71 24.86 -16.69
C LEU A 535 -1.62 24.23 -18.08
N LEU A 536 -0.99 24.93 -19.03
CA LEU A 536 -0.75 24.41 -20.37
C LEU A 536 0.15 23.16 -20.36
N ILE A 537 1.15 23.13 -19.48
CA ILE A 537 2.01 21.95 -19.28
C ILE A 537 1.19 20.78 -18.72
N ASN A 538 0.35 21.01 -17.70
CA ASN A 538 -0.50 19.97 -17.12
C ASN A 538 -1.42 19.35 -18.16
N ASP A 539 -2.13 20.18 -18.94
CA ASP A 539 -3.02 19.69 -20.00
C ASP A 539 -2.23 18.92 -21.08
N TYR A 540 -1.14 19.51 -21.59
CA TYR A 540 -0.33 18.85 -22.61
C TYR A 540 0.20 17.50 -22.14
N LEU A 541 0.78 17.41 -20.96
CA LEU A 541 1.34 16.15 -20.45
C LEU A 541 0.26 15.09 -20.18
N ASN A 542 -0.91 15.49 -19.68
CA ASN A 542 -2.06 14.58 -19.55
C ASN A 542 -2.49 14.07 -20.92
N ARG A 543 -2.61 14.94 -21.92
CA ARG A 543 -3.01 14.56 -23.29
C ARG A 543 -2.00 13.61 -23.95
N GLN A 544 -0.71 13.79 -23.67
CA GLN A 544 0.35 12.94 -24.20
C GLN A 544 0.61 11.68 -23.37
N GLY A 545 -0.05 11.52 -22.22
CA GLY A 545 0.18 10.39 -21.32
C GLY A 545 1.59 10.37 -20.71
N ILE A 546 2.10 11.53 -20.27
CA ILE A 546 3.41 11.65 -19.62
C ILE A 546 3.24 11.94 -18.12
N ASP A 547 4.01 11.25 -17.26
CA ASP A 547 4.04 11.50 -15.83
C ASP A 547 4.57 12.90 -15.50
N THR A 548 3.73 13.75 -14.92
CA THR A 548 4.08 15.12 -14.58
C THR A 548 5.14 15.21 -13.49
N ILE A 549 5.21 14.24 -12.58
CA ILE A 549 6.24 14.19 -11.52
C ILE A 549 7.61 13.97 -12.17
N SER A 550 7.70 12.91 -12.97
CA SER A 550 8.96 12.50 -13.60
C SER A 550 9.40 13.53 -14.64
N CYS A 551 8.49 14.05 -15.47
CA CYS A 551 8.80 15.12 -16.40
C CYS A 551 9.27 16.40 -15.70
N GLY A 552 8.64 16.80 -14.59
CA GLY A 552 9.10 17.96 -13.80
C GLY A 552 10.47 17.72 -13.16
N GLY A 553 10.76 16.50 -12.70
CA GLY A 553 12.10 16.10 -12.24
C GLY A 553 13.16 16.18 -13.33
N VAL A 554 12.84 15.72 -14.54
CA VAL A 554 13.71 15.82 -15.73
C VAL A 554 13.96 17.27 -16.13
N VAL A 555 12.93 18.12 -16.11
CA VAL A 555 13.09 19.56 -16.36
C VAL A 555 13.99 20.19 -15.30
N ALA A 556 13.78 19.89 -14.01
CA ALA A 556 14.60 20.44 -12.92
C ALA A 556 16.07 20.01 -13.04
N PHE A 557 16.33 18.75 -13.38
CA PHE A 557 17.66 18.23 -13.70
C PHE A 557 18.30 18.97 -14.89
N THR A 558 17.52 19.19 -15.96
CA THR A 558 17.98 19.89 -17.17
C THR A 558 18.37 21.33 -16.87
N LEU A 559 17.55 22.06 -16.10
CA LEU A 559 17.84 23.43 -15.68
C LEU A 559 19.12 23.51 -14.81
N GLU A 560 19.38 22.50 -13.98
CA GLU A 560 20.63 22.43 -13.22
C GLU A 560 21.83 22.15 -14.13
N CYS A 561 21.70 21.26 -15.12
CA CYS A 561 22.75 21.01 -16.11
C CYS A 561 23.08 22.28 -16.92
N VAL A 562 22.07 23.05 -17.32
CA VAL A 562 22.26 24.36 -17.97
C VAL A 562 22.97 25.35 -17.03
N GLU A 563 22.54 25.49 -15.77
CA GLU A 563 23.20 26.37 -14.78
C GLU A 563 24.68 26.03 -14.61
N LYS A 564 25.05 24.76 -14.77
CA LYS A 564 26.43 24.26 -14.64
C LYS A 564 27.22 24.26 -15.95
N GLY A 565 26.61 24.74 -17.04
CA GLY A 565 27.25 24.80 -18.36
C GLY A 565 27.46 23.44 -19.02
N LEU A 566 26.76 22.40 -18.56
CA LEU A 566 26.81 21.05 -19.17
C LEU A 566 25.96 20.96 -20.44
N LEU A 567 24.96 21.85 -20.56
CA LEU A 567 24.11 21.98 -21.73
C LEU A 567 24.14 23.44 -22.21
N LYS A 568 24.11 23.63 -23.52
CA LYS A 568 24.23 24.90 -24.23
C LYS A 568 23.03 25.10 -25.17
N LYS A 569 22.93 26.30 -25.74
CA LYS A 569 21.81 26.70 -26.60
C LYS A 569 21.59 25.72 -27.76
N GLU A 570 22.69 25.23 -28.33
CA GLU A 570 22.71 24.35 -29.49
C GLU A 570 22.11 22.97 -29.20
N ASP A 571 22.14 22.52 -27.94
CA ASP A 571 21.57 21.22 -27.55
C ASP A 571 20.03 21.24 -27.59
N PHE A 572 19.41 22.42 -27.53
CA PHE A 572 17.95 22.58 -27.54
C PHE A 572 17.39 22.98 -28.90
N LYS A 573 18.09 22.66 -29.99
CA LYS A 573 17.53 22.80 -31.34
C LYS A 573 16.33 21.86 -31.53
N CYS A 574 15.25 22.40 -32.05
CA CYS A 574 14.06 21.65 -32.45
C CYS A 574 13.39 22.34 -33.64
N LYS A 575 12.35 21.73 -34.20
CA LYS A 575 11.59 22.28 -35.33
C LYS A 575 11.01 23.67 -35.05
N GLU A 576 10.59 23.94 -33.81
CA GLU A 576 10.04 25.24 -33.40
C GLU A 576 11.14 26.29 -33.19
N TYR A 577 12.35 25.87 -32.80
CA TYR A 577 13.49 26.73 -32.51
C TYR A 577 14.77 26.19 -33.19
N PRO A 578 14.93 26.40 -34.51
CA PRO A 578 16.06 25.84 -35.27
C PRO A 578 17.42 26.38 -34.85
N GLU A 579 17.47 27.61 -34.32
CA GLU A 579 18.68 28.22 -33.76
C GLU A 579 18.98 27.78 -32.32
N GLY A 580 18.09 26.97 -31.73
CA GLY A 580 18.15 26.54 -30.33
C GLY A 580 17.69 27.63 -29.36
N PHE A 581 17.43 27.21 -28.13
CA PHE A 581 17.09 28.08 -27.00
C PHE A 581 17.86 27.62 -25.76
N LEU A 582 17.81 28.37 -24.66
CA LEU A 582 18.46 27.95 -23.43
C LEU A 582 17.50 28.13 -22.25
N PRO A 583 16.88 27.05 -21.74
CA PRO A 583 15.93 27.16 -20.63
C PRO A 583 16.69 27.47 -19.33
N LYS A 584 16.18 28.43 -18.56
CA LYS A 584 16.81 28.88 -17.30
C LYS A 584 15.85 28.79 -16.14
N TRP A 585 16.41 28.69 -14.93
CA TRP A 585 15.64 28.88 -13.70
C TRP A 585 14.88 30.20 -13.77
N ASN A 586 13.65 30.22 -13.22
CA ASN A 586 12.85 31.44 -13.12
C ASN A 586 12.28 31.97 -14.45
N GLU A 587 12.41 31.22 -15.55
CA GLU A 587 11.85 31.58 -16.86
C GLU A 587 10.89 30.48 -17.32
N SER A 588 9.69 30.86 -17.78
CA SER A 588 8.64 29.90 -18.18
C SER A 588 8.55 29.70 -19.70
N GLU A 589 9.18 30.59 -20.49
CA GLU A 589 9.02 30.70 -21.94
C GLU A 589 9.22 29.36 -22.68
N TYR A 590 10.29 28.63 -22.36
CA TYR A 590 10.66 27.41 -23.09
C TYR A 590 10.30 26.11 -22.36
N ILE A 591 9.67 26.17 -21.18
CA ILE A 591 9.42 24.95 -20.38
C ILE A 591 8.39 24.04 -21.06
N LEU A 592 7.32 24.61 -21.62
CA LEU A 592 6.35 23.82 -22.38
C LEU A 592 6.98 23.22 -23.64
N THR A 593 7.84 23.97 -24.34
CA THR A 593 8.58 23.48 -25.51
C THR A 593 9.48 22.30 -25.14
N LEU A 594 10.21 22.38 -24.03
CA LEU A 594 11.02 21.27 -23.53
C LEU A 594 10.15 20.04 -23.20
N CYS A 595 8.98 20.22 -22.59
CA CYS A 595 8.02 19.14 -22.37
C CYS A 595 7.54 18.49 -23.68
N LYS A 596 7.26 19.30 -24.72
CA LYS A 596 6.90 18.81 -26.06
C LYS A 596 8.02 18.01 -26.69
N MET A 597 9.27 18.48 -26.59
CA MET A 597 10.44 17.77 -27.10
C MET A 597 10.60 16.41 -26.42
N ILE A 598 10.42 16.34 -25.09
CA ILE A 598 10.45 15.09 -24.31
C ILE A 598 9.38 14.11 -24.82
N ALA A 599 8.11 14.53 -24.92
CA ALA A 599 7.03 13.65 -25.36
C ALA A 599 7.22 13.12 -26.80
N LYS A 600 7.84 13.94 -27.67
CA LYS A 600 8.10 13.61 -29.08
C LYS A 600 9.45 12.94 -29.32
N ARG A 601 10.31 12.82 -28.32
CA ARG A 601 11.73 12.45 -28.46
C ARG A 601 12.47 13.29 -29.52
N GLU A 602 12.23 14.59 -29.51
CA GLU A 602 12.81 15.52 -30.48
C GLU A 602 14.09 16.19 -29.93
N GLY A 603 15.20 16.08 -30.66
CA GLY A 603 16.49 16.65 -30.23
C GLY A 603 16.92 16.11 -28.86
N ILE A 604 17.30 16.99 -27.94
CA ILE A 604 17.61 16.60 -26.54
C ILE A 604 16.44 15.89 -25.83
N GLY A 605 15.21 16.06 -26.33
CA GLY A 605 14.04 15.33 -25.83
C GLY A 605 14.22 13.82 -25.84
N ASP A 606 14.97 13.24 -26.78
CA ASP A 606 15.22 11.80 -26.83
C ASP A 606 16.07 11.31 -25.64
N ILE A 607 17.11 12.07 -25.28
CA ILE A 607 17.96 11.80 -24.11
C ILE A 607 17.16 11.91 -22.81
N LEU A 608 16.21 12.85 -22.77
CA LEU A 608 15.44 13.20 -21.57
C LEU A 608 14.19 12.34 -21.36
N ALA A 609 13.66 11.71 -22.42
CA ALA A 609 12.38 10.98 -22.40
C ALA A 609 12.37 9.72 -21.51
N ASP A 610 13.52 9.28 -21.01
CA ASP A 610 13.65 8.08 -20.19
C ASP A 610 13.96 8.35 -18.72
N GLY A 611 13.79 9.59 -18.27
CA GLY A 611 14.02 9.97 -16.89
C GLY A 611 15.48 10.30 -16.57
N VAL A 612 15.69 10.88 -15.38
CA VAL A 612 16.97 11.48 -14.97
C VAL A 612 18.09 10.46 -14.83
N LYS A 613 17.78 9.21 -14.47
CA LYS A 613 18.80 8.15 -14.34
C LYS A 613 19.42 7.79 -15.69
N LYS A 614 18.62 7.76 -16.76
CA LYS A 614 19.12 7.51 -18.11
C LYS A 614 19.79 8.75 -18.68
N ALA A 615 19.13 9.91 -18.59
CA ALA A 615 19.69 11.17 -19.07
C ALA A 615 21.06 11.48 -18.46
N ALA A 616 21.26 11.18 -17.17
CA ALA A 616 22.54 11.43 -16.50
C ALA A 616 23.70 10.50 -16.88
N LYS A 617 23.43 9.43 -17.66
CA LYS A 617 24.47 8.62 -18.28
C LYS A 617 25.00 9.30 -19.55
N GLU A 618 24.12 9.93 -20.31
CA GLU A 618 24.44 10.61 -21.57
C GLU A 618 25.04 12.00 -21.33
N ILE A 619 24.51 12.74 -20.35
CA ILE A 619 25.01 14.08 -20.01
C ILE A 619 26.16 13.92 -19.00
N LYS A 620 27.40 14.08 -19.48
CA LYS A 620 28.60 13.94 -18.65
C LYS A 620 28.57 14.84 -17.40
N ASP A 621 29.07 14.31 -16.27
CA ASP A 621 29.20 15.00 -14.98
C ASP A 621 27.88 15.46 -14.31
N SER A 622 26.74 14.96 -14.80
CA SER A 622 25.41 15.37 -14.35
C SER A 622 24.78 14.47 -13.28
N LYS A 623 25.33 13.27 -13.00
CA LYS A 623 24.78 12.26 -12.07
C LYS A 623 24.32 12.84 -10.72
N LYS A 624 25.10 13.76 -10.13
CA LYS A 624 24.79 14.43 -8.85
C LYS A 624 23.57 15.37 -8.86
N PHE A 625 22.98 15.60 -10.03
CA PHE A 625 21.78 16.41 -10.23
C PHE A 625 20.54 15.53 -10.44
N ALA A 626 20.71 14.23 -10.69
CA ALA A 626 19.64 13.29 -10.94
C ALA A 626 19.00 12.81 -9.63
N ILE A 627 17.81 13.32 -9.32
CA ILE A 627 17.11 12.99 -8.07
C ILE A 627 16.05 11.92 -8.29
N HIS A 628 16.42 10.68 -8.01
CA HIS A 628 15.56 9.50 -8.19
C HIS A 628 15.76 8.49 -7.06
N ALA A 629 14.81 7.56 -6.95
CA ALA A 629 14.98 6.29 -6.26
C ALA A 629 14.92 5.15 -7.29
N GLY A 630 15.96 4.34 -7.44
CA GLY A 630 15.96 3.19 -8.37
C GLY A 630 15.90 3.54 -9.86
N GLY A 631 15.74 4.80 -10.23
CA GLY A 631 15.50 5.30 -11.58
C GLY A 631 14.24 6.14 -11.69
N GLN A 632 13.30 5.96 -10.76
CA GLN A 632 12.07 6.72 -10.70
C GLN A 632 12.29 8.04 -9.93
N GLU A 633 11.94 9.17 -10.55
CA GLU A 633 12.03 10.49 -9.91
C GLU A 633 11.27 10.54 -8.59
N LEU A 634 11.76 11.33 -7.63
CA LEU A 634 11.06 11.47 -6.35
C LEU A 634 9.79 12.31 -6.52
N PRO A 635 8.71 12.01 -5.77
CA PRO A 635 7.50 12.83 -5.79
C PRO A 635 7.75 14.13 -5.04
N MET A 636 6.79 15.05 -5.05
CA MET A 636 6.95 16.41 -4.53
C MET A 636 6.88 16.48 -3.00
N HIS A 637 7.45 15.50 -2.32
CA HIS A 637 7.48 15.34 -0.89
C HIS A 637 8.90 15.02 -0.40
N ASP A 638 9.49 15.96 0.34
CA ASP A 638 10.86 15.87 0.81
C ASP A 638 10.96 14.99 2.06
N ALA A 639 11.40 13.76 1.86
CA ALA A 639 11.54 12.77 2.94
C ALA A 639 12.50 13.20 4.06
N ARG A 640 13.35 14.23 3.88
CA ARG A 640 14.15 14.82 4.98
C ARG A 640 13.26 15.42 6.06
N LEU A 641 12.03 15.81 5.72
CA LEU A 641 11.01 16.20 6.67
C LEU A 641 10.30 14.99 7.27
N THR A 642 9.82 14.10 6.40
CA THR A 642 9.00 12.94 6.78
C THR A 642 9.79 11.65 6.58
N LYS A 643 10.70 11.36 7.51
CA LYS A 643 11.72 10.30 7.32
C LYS A 643 11.15 8.91 7.02
N GLY A 644 9.96 8.57 7.52
CA GLY A 644 9.34 7.27 7.25
C GLY A 644 9.00 7.08 5.77
N LEU A 645 8.75 8.17 5.03
CA LEU A 645 8.51 8.15 3.59
C LEU A 645 9.74 7.69 2.80
N MET A 646 10.95 7.90 3.34
CA MET A 646 12.18 7.41 2.71
C MET A 646 12.18 5.88 2.59
N LEU A 647 11.60 5.16 3.56
CA LEU A 647 11.47 3.71 3.47
C LEU A 647 10.64 3.32 2.25
N THR A 648 9.50 3.99 2.03
CA THR A 648 8.68 3.78 0.83
C THR A 648 9.49 3.97 -0.45
N TYR A 649 10.35 4.99 -0.51
CA TYR A 649 11.13 5.28 -1.71
C TYR A 649 12.15 4.20 -2.05
N VAL A 650 12.74 3.55 -1.04
CA VAL A 650 13.88 2.66 -1.26
C VAL A 650 13.58 1.18 -1.04
N THR A 651 12.54 0.84 -0.26
CA THR A 651 12.19 -0.54 0.10
C THR A 651 10.89 -1.05 -0.49
N ASP A 652 10.00 -0.20 -1.03
CA ASP A 652 8.84 -0.69 -1.77
C ASP A 652 9.30 -1.18 -3.16
N PRO A 653 8.73 -2.29 -3.69
CA PRO A 653 9.03 -2.78 -5.03
C PRO A 653 8.83 -1.77 -6.16
N THR A 654 8.04 -0.72 -5.92
CA THR A 654 7.92 0.45 -6.79
C THR A 654 8.59 1.68 -6.15
N PRO A 655 9.84 2.00 -6.50
CA PRO A 655 10.59 3.04 -5.81
C PRO A 655 10.06 4.44 -6.04
N GLY A 656 10.51 5.35 -5.18
CA GLY A 656 10.30 6.79 -5.36
C GLY A 656 8.83 7.21 -5.34
N ARG A 657 7.96 6.47 -4.64
CA ARG A 657 6.50 6.76 -4.56
C ARG A 657 6.06 7.17 -3.18
N HIS A 658 5.15 8.13 -3.11
CA HIS A 658 4.52 8.55 -1.86
C HIS A 658 3.17 7.86 -1.60
N THR A 659 2.57 7.25 -2.63
CA THR A 659 1.26 6.59 -2.60
C THR A 659 1.32 5.07 -2.45
N ALA A 660 2.50 4.48 -2.30
CA ALA A 660 2.61 3.04 -2.04
C ALA A 660 2.21 2.76 -0.59
N ALA A 661 3.13 2.74 0.37
CA ALA A 661 2.80 2.66 1.79
C ALA A 661 3.70 3.58 2.59
N SER A 662 3.17 4.45 3.44
CA SER A 662 3.97 5.28 4.34
C SER A 662 3.29 5.41 5.70
N ALA A 663 3.93 4.84 6.72
CA ALA A 663 3.41 4.92 8.09
C ALA A 663 3.31 6.37 8.60
N ASP A 664 4.23 7.24 8.19
CA ASP A 664 4.16 8.65 8.57
C ASP A 664 2.99 9.34 7.87
N TYR A 665 2.74 9.10 6.58
CA TYR A 665 1.62 9.73 5.85
C TYR A 665 0.26 9.23 6.33
N PHE A 666 0.17 7.93 6.62
CA PHE A 666 -1.00 7.32 7.24
C PHE A 666 -1.37 8.01 8.56
N LEU A 667 -0.38 8.51 9.31
CA LEU A 667 -0.55 9.19 10.61
C LEU A 667 -0.60 10.72 10.53
N VAL A 668 -0.09 11.32 9.46
CA VAL A 668 -0.35 12.73 9.12
C VAL A 668 -1.82 12.88 8.75
N GLY A 669 -2.36 11.93 7.97
CA GLY A 669 -3.80 11.78 7.79
C GLY A 669 -4.48 11.17 9.03
N PRO A 670 -5.82 11.15 9.06
CA PRO A 670 -6.57 10.46 10.10
C PRO A 670 -6.67 8.94 9.85
N GLY A 671 -5.65 8.31 9.26
CA GLY A 671 -5.70 6.90 8.81
C GLY A 671 -6.01 5.91 9.94
N ASN A 672 -5.57 6.20 11.16
CA ASN A 672 -5.94 5.41 12.34
C ASN A 672 -7.45 5.39 12.60
N ASN A 673 -8.25 6.30 12.04
CA ASN A 673 -9.70 6.31 12.19
C ASN A 673 -10.42 5.61 11.05
N PHE A 674 -9.70 5.10 10.04
CA PHE A 674 -10.28 4.47 8.85
C PHE A 674 -10.97 3.14 9.15
N LEU A 675 -10.25 2.23 9.82
CA LEU A 675 -10.72 0.87 10.11
C LEU A 675 -10.62 0.56 11.60
N ASP A 676 -11.71 0.05 12.18
CA ASP A 676 -11.70 -0.41 13.57
C ASP A 676 -10.81 -1.65 13.72
N GLY A 677 -10.16 -1.81 14.88
CA GLY A 677 -9.17 -2.86 15.11
C GLY A 677 -7.79 -2.60 14.48
N PHE A 678 -7.70 -1.77 13.42
CA PHE A 678 -6.41 -1.43 12.82
C PHE A 678 -5.87 -0.07 13.30
N LYS A 679 -4.72 -0.10 13.99
CA LYS A 679 -3.98 1.11 14.40
C LYS A 679 -2.49 0.97 14.10
N VAL A 680 -1.90 2.04 13.59
CA VAL A 680 -0.47 2.25 13.39
C VAL A 680 0.03 3.22 14.46
N LYS A 681 1.22 2.93 15.01
CA LYS A 681 1.92 3.81 15.96
C LYS A 681 3.38 3.91 15.51
N THR A 682 3.89 5.12 15.37
CA THR A 682 5.29 5.39 14.96
C THR A 682 6.04 6.21 16.00
N GLY A 683 7.32 6.50 15.75
CA GLY A 683 8.12 7.41 16.58
C GLY A 683 9.33 7.95 15.82
N LYS A 684 10.19 8.72 16.51
CA LYS A 684 11.40 9.32 15.90
C LYS A 684 12.53 8.31 15.65
N LYS A 685 12.59 7.22 16.43
CA LYS A 685 13.67 6.22 16.35
C LYS A 685 13.51 5.32 15.12
N PRO A 686 14.59 4.96 14.41
CA PRO A 686 14.57 4.05 13.25
C PRO A 686 13.76 2.77 13.47
N LYS A 687 14.01 2.05 14.58
CA LYS A 687 13.26 0.84 14.95
C LYS A 687 11.74 1.01 14.97
N LYS A 688 11.25 2.13 15.51
CA LYS A 688 9.80 2.41 15.56
C LYS A 688 9.24 2.70 14.17
N LYS A 689 10.02 3.35 13.30
CA LYS A 689 9.61 3.63 11.92
C LYS A 689 9.57 2.36 11.08
N GLY A 690 10.59 1.52 11.13
CA GLY A 690 10.63 0.24 10.40
C GLY A 690 9.45 -0.68 10.76
N LYS A 691 9.18 -0.87 12.05
CA LYS A 691 8.03 -1.66 12.52
C LYS A 691 6.69 -1.08 12.08
N ALA A 692 6.51 0.25 12.19
CA ALA A 692 5.28 0.90 11.76
C ALA A 692 5.08 0.76 10.23
N GLN A 693 6.17 0.93 9.47
CA GLN A 693 6.18 0.82 8.02
C GLN A 693 5.81 -0.59 7.55
N ALA A 694 6.35 -1.64 8.19
CA ALA A 694 6.00 -3.02 7.86
C ALA A 694 4.48 -3.28 8.05
N LYS A 695 3.92 -2.83 9.18
CA LYS A 695 2.47 -2.95 9.43
C LYS A 695 1.62 -2.15 8.43
N THR A 696 2.05 -0.94 8.07
CA THR A 696 1.35 -0.12 7.08
C THR A 696 1.44 -0.72 5.68
N ALA A 697 2.60 -1.25 5.27
CA ALA A 697 2.77 -1.90 3.98
C ALA A 697 1.82 -3.10 3.81
N LYS A 698 1.73 -3.97 4.83
CA LYS A 698 0.76 -5.08 4.86
C LYS A 698 -0.67 -4.59 4.65
N PHE A 699 -1.09 -3.55 5.37
CA PHE A 699 -2.45 -3.04 5.23
C PHE A 699 -2.73 -2.42 3.86
N ILE A 700 -1.87 -1.49 3.41
CA ILE A 700 -2.11 -0.75 2.16
C ILE A 700 -2.09 -1.68 0.94
N GLN A 701 -1.30 -2.76 1.02
CA GLN A 701 -1.37 -3.82 0.05
C GLN A 701 -2.77 -4.44 -0.02
N SER A 702 -3.39 -4.89 1.05
CA SER A 702 -4.79 -5.37 0.93
C SER A 702 -5.76 -4.28 0.44
N PHE A 703 -5.58 -3.04 0.89
CA PHE A 703 -6.41 -1.89 0.53
C PHE A 703 -6.42 -1.60 -0.97
N ASN A 704 -5.23 -1.61 -1.61
CA ASN A 704 -5.12 -1.37 -3.04
C ASN A 704 -5.84 -2.48 -3.84
N SER A 705 -5.81 -3.73 -3.39
CA SER A 705 -6.51 -4.85 -4.05
C SER A 705 -8.04 -4.73 -3.99
N LEU A 706 -8.55 -3.91 -3.06
CA LEU A 706 -9.98 -3.64 -2.95
C LEU A 706 -10.46 -2.57 -3.95
N GLY A 707 -9.56 -1.82 -4.59
CA GLY A 707 -9.93 -0.81 -5.60
C GLY A 707 -10.46 0.49 -5.00
N LEU A 708 -10.07 0.79 -3.76
CA LEU A 708 -10.44 2.02 -3.07
C LEU A 708 -9.47 3.16 -3.39
N CYS A 709 -10.00 4.37 -3.46
CA CYS A 709 -9.19 5.58 -3.48
C CYS A 709 -8.54 5.80 -2.11
N MET A 710 -7.22 5.99 -2.04
CA MET A 710 -6.49 6.33 -0.80
C MET A 710 -7.14 7.45 0.03
N PHE A 711 -7.80 8.43 -0.59
CA PHE A 711 -8.48 9.50 0.15
C PHE A 711 -9.65 9.00 1.03
N SER A 712 -10.16 7.78 0.83
CA SER A 712 -11.12 7.19 1.76
C SER A 712 -10.55 7.06 3.17
N GLU A 713 -9.24 6.82 3.30
CA GLU A 713 -8.52 6.80 4.59
C GLU A 713 -8.62 8.13 5.33
N TRP A 714 -8.82 9.22 4.60
CA TRP A 714 -8.84 10.58 5.14
C TRP A 714 -10.27 11.08 5.39
N CYS A 715 -11.28 10.36 4.90
CA CYS A 715 -12.69 10.71 5.04
C CYS A 715 -13.38 10.06 6.25
N GLY A 716 -12.61 9.52 7.20
CA GLY A 716 -13.09 8.98 8.47
C GLY A 716 -13.35 7.48 8.42
N LYS A 717 -14.09 6.97 9.43
CA LYS A 717 -14.34 5.53 9.59
C LYS A 717 -15.12 4.96 8.41
N TYR A 718 -14.52 3.99 7.73
CA TYR A 718 -15.07 3.26 6.59
C TYR A 718 -15.54 1.88 7.04
N PRO A 719 -16.75 1.44 6.67
CA PRO A 719 -17.28 0.11 7.04
C PRO A 719 -16.70 -0.97 6.10
N LEU A 720 -15.38 -1.15 6.14
CA LEU A 720 -14.65 -1.93 5.12
C LEU A 720 -15.01 -3.41 5.16
N LEU A 721 -14.92 -4.02 6.35
CA LEU A 721 -15.18 -5.46 6.53
C LEU A 721 -16.66 -5.76 6.28
N GLU A 722 -17.55 -4.88 6.73
CA GLU A 722 -18.99 -5.00 6.49
C GLU A 722 -19.33 -4.90 5.01
N MET A 723 -18.66 -4.02 4.25
CA MET A 723 -18.84 -3.92 2.80
C MET A 723 -18.29 -5.16 2.08
N ILE A 724 -17.11 -5.67 2.43
CA ILE A 724 -16.57 -6.90 1.84
C ILE A 724 -17.53 -8.06 2.10
N LYS A 725 -18.03 -8.21 3.33
CA LYS A 725 -19.03 -9.23 3.66
C LYS A 725 -20.33 -9.05 2.88
N ALA A 726 -20.83 -7.83 2.74
CA ALA A 726 -22.04 -7.56 1.98
C ALA A 726 -21.89 -7.86 0.48
N ILE A 727 -20.69 -7.69 -0.10
CA ILE A 727 -20.48 -7.97 -1.52
C ILE A 727 -20.19 -9.44 -1.82
N THR A 728 -19.40 -10.12 -0.98
CA THR A 728 -18.86 -11.46 -1.25
C THR A 728 -19.44 -12.56 -0.36
N GLY A 729 -20.04 -12.20 0.78
CA GLY A 729 -20.36 -13.13 1.86
C GLY A 729 -19.17 -13.44 2.79
N TRP A 730 -17.94 -13.06 2.45
CA TRP A 730 -16.75 -13.40 3.22
C TRP A 730 -16.69 -12.64 4.54
N ASN A 731 -16.38 -13.36 5.62
CA ASN A 731 -16.29 -12.79 6.96
C ASN A 731 -14.83 -12.54 7.35
N LEU A 732 -14.19 -11.59 6.69
CA LEU A 732 -12.79 -11.23 6.94
C LEU A 732 -12.60 -10.43 8.25
N SER A 733 -11.49 -10.68 8.93
CA SER A 733 -10.94 -9.91 10.04
C SER A 733 -9.88 -8.90 9.58
N VAL A 734 -9.37 -8.07 10.51
CA VAL A 734 -8.25 -7.17 10.22
C VAL A 734 -6.97 -7.99 9.99
N GLU A 735 -6.79 -9.07 10.73
CA GLU A 735 -5.67 -9.98 10.64
C GLU A 735 -5.61 -10.65 9.26
N ASP A 736 -6.76 -11.07 8.72
CA ASP A 736 -6.86 -11.63 7.36
C ASP A 736 -6.40 -10.61 6.30
N LEU A 737 -6.85 -9.36 6.40
CA LEU A 737 -6.40 -8.30 5.49
C LEU A 737 -4.89 -8.06 5.60
N LEU A 738 -4.32 -8.09 6.81
CA LEU A 738 -2.88 -7.92 7.00
C LEU A 738 -2.08 -9.09 6.44
N GLU A 739 -2.58 -10.31 6.55
CA GLU A 739 -1.95 -11.48 5.93
C GLU A 739 -2.02 -11.42 4.41
N ILE A 740 -3.20 -11.14 3.83
CA ILE A 740 -3.37 -10.97 2.39
C ILE A 740 -2.39 -9.93 1.84
N GLY A 741 -2.32 -8.75 2.47
CA GLY A 741 -1.39 -7.74 2.00
C GLY A 741 0.07 -8.04 2.31
N TRP A 742 0.37 -8.87 3.32
CA TRP A 742 1.72 -9.40 3.53
C TRP A 742 2.15 -10.33 2.41
N ARG A 743 1.26 -11.25 2.00
CA ARG A 743 1.44 -12.13 0.84
C ARG A 743 1.74 -11.32 -0.41
N ILE A 744 0.92 -10.32 -0.72
CA ILE A 744 1.10 -9.54 -1.94
C ILE A 744 2.36 -8.67 -1.88
N GLN A 745 2.68 -8.04 -0.75
CA GLN A 745 3.95 -7.29 -0.61
C GLN A 745 5.17 -8.20 -0.81
N THR A 746 5.12 -9.41 -0.25
CA THR A 746 6.20 -10.38 -0.35
C THR A 746 6.36 -10.88 -1.78
N LEU A 747 5.25 -11.14 -2.48
CA LEU A 747 5.27 -11.57 -3.89
C LEU A 747 5.86 -10.49 -4.81
N ARG A 748 5.49 -9.21 -4.62
CA ARG A 748 6.09 -8.09 -5.35
C ARG A 748 7.58 -7.94 -5.05
N GLN A 749 7.98 -8.12 -3.79
CA GLN A 749 9.39 -8.08 -3.40
C GLN A 749 10.17 -9.23 -4.03
N MET A 750 9.59 -10.43 -4.05
CA MET A 750 10.21 -11.60 -4.65
C MET A 750 10.37 -11.43 -6.16
N PHE A 751 9.39 -10.82 -6.83
CA PHE A 751 9.54 -10.44 -8.24
C PHE A 751 10.79 -9.57 -8.44
N ASN A 752 10.95 -8.51 -7.64
CA ASN A 752 12.14 -7.66 -7.73
C ASN A 752 13.43 -8.40 -7.39
N ALA A 753 13.40 -9.33 -6.42
CA ALA A 753 14.56 -10.14 -6.06
C ALA A 753 15.00 -10.98 -7.27
N ARG A 754 14.05 -11.68 -7.90
CA ARG A 754 14.26 -12.51 -9.08
C ARG A 754 14.81 -11.72 -10.26
N GLU A 755 14.30 -10.52 -10.51
CA GLU A 755 14.76 -9.65 -11.60
C GLU A 755 15.99 -8.79 -11.25
N GLY A 756 16.54 -8.90 -10.04
CA GLY A 756 17.68 -8.09 -9.56
C GLY A 756 17.41 -6.59 -9.40
N ALA A 757 16.16 -6.22 -9.24
CA ALA A 757 15.69 -4.85 -9.06
C ALA A 757 15.31 -4.56 -7.60
N ILE A 758 16.04 -5.12 -6.63
CA ILE A 758 15.77 -4.99 -5.20
C ILE A 758 16.62 -3.90 -4.55
N ARG A 759 16.11 -3.28 -3.48
CA ARG A 759 16.75 -2.17 -2.73
C ARG A 759 17.18 -1.02 -3.64
N HIS A 760 16.28 -0.07 -3.81
CA HIS A 760 16.42 0.99 -4.80
C HIS A 760 17.36 2.10 -4.34
N ASP A 761 18.32 2.48 -5.19
CA ASP A 761 19.33 3.49 -4.82
C ASP A 761 18.72 4.89 -4.66
N ILE A 762 19.28 5.68 -3.76
CA ILE A 762 18.86 7.06 -3.47
C ILE A 762 20.06 8.02 -3.47
N SER A 763 19.87 9.25 -3.94
CA SER A 763 20.95 10.26 -3.96
C SER A 763 21.29 10.81 -2.58
N LYS A 764 22.54 11.23 -2.40
CA LYS A 764 22.98 11.90 -1.16
C LYS A 764 22.17 13.15 -0.85
N ARG A 765 21.79 13.90 -1.89
CA ARG A 765 20.96 15.09 -1.77
C ARG A 765 19.60 14.80 -1.14
N ALA A 766 18.95 13.69 -1.54
CA ALA A 766 17.63 13.30 -1.06
C ALA A 766 17.64 12.82 0.41
N ILE A 767 18.75 12.28 0.91
CA ILE A 767 18.90 11.91 2.33
C ILE A 767 19.41 13.06 3.20
N GLY A 768 19.81 14.19 2.60
CA GLY A 768 20.34 15.35 3.30
C GLY A 768 21.81 15.20 3.68
N ASP A 769 22.64 14.73 2.74
CA ASP A 769 24.09 14.62 2.91
C ASP A 769 24.86 15.38 1.81
N PRO A 770 25.53 16.51 2.13
CA PRO A 770 25.53 17.20 3.41
C PRO A 770 24.16 17.81 3.74
N PRO A 771 23.85 18.02 5.03
CA PRO A 771 22.56 18.56 5.43
C PRO A 771 22.40 20.01 5.00
N MET A 772 21.15 20.42 4.79
CA MET A 772 20.84 21.81 4.48
C MET A 772 21.31 22.73 5.62
N LYS A 773 21.93 23.87 5.25
CA LYS A 773 22.44 24.85 6.23
C LYS A 773 21.35 25.80 6.76
N LYS A 774 20.20 25.87 6.09
CA LYS A 774 19.13 26.85 6.33
C LYS A 774 17.75 26.27 6.02
N GLY A 775 16.70 26.97 6.43
CA GLY A 775 15.30 26.59 6.17
C GLY A 775 14.74 25.51 7.12
N PRO A 776 13.51 25.04 6.87
CA PRO A 776 12.82 24.09 7.75
C PRO A 776 13.53 22.74 7.91
N LEU A 777 14.35 22.35 6.93
CA LEU A 777 15.09 21.09 6.91
C LEU A 777 16.55 21.23 7.39
N LYS A 778 16.90 22.37 8.01
CA LYS A 778 18.25 22.62 8.49
C LYS A 778 18.73 21.48 9.41
N GLY A 779 19.86 20.88 9.08
CA GLY A 779 20.47 19.81 9.88
C GLY A 779 19.80 18.44 9.76
N ASN A 780 18.74 18.30 8.97
CA ASN A 780 18.08 17.00 8.79
C ASN A 780 18.92 16.10 7.87
N LYS A 781 19.25 14.92 8.40
CA LYS A 781 19.83 13.78 7.67
C LYS A 781 19.04 12.51 8.00
N ILE A 782 18.98 11.58 7.05
CA ILE A 782 18.28 10.29 7.21
C ILE A 782 19.33 9.16 7.23
N ASN A 783 19.24 8.29 8.22
CA ASN A 783 19.97 7.02 8.21
C ASN A 783 19.08 5.95 7.57
N VAL A 784 19.09 5.89 6.24
CA VAL A 784 18.18 5.03 5.47
C VAL A 784 18.45 3.55 5.70
N GLU A 785 19.73 3.16 5.82
CA GLU A 785 20.15 1.77 6.03
C GLU A 785 19.57 1.18 7.30
N GLU A 786 19.81 1.84 8.43
CA GLU A 786 19.31 1.38 9.73
C GLU A 786 17.78 1.29 9.73
N MET A 787 17.10 2.26 9.11
CA MET A 787 15.65 2.22 9.00
C MET A 787 15.16 1.03 8.15
N ALA A 788 15.83 0.75 7.03
CA ALA A 788 15.48 -0.33 6.12
C ALA A 788 15.65 -1.70 6.78
N GLN A 789 16.73 -1.91 7.55
CA GLN A 789 16.95 -3.16 8.28
C GLN A 789 15.83 -3.47 9.26
N TYR A 790 15.35 -2.47 10.02
CA TYR A 790 14.21 -2.67 10.91
C TYR A 790 12.90 -2.93 10.15
N TYR A 791 12.74 -2.42 8.93
CA TYR A 791 11.61 -2.78 8.09
C TYR A 791 11.69 -4.25 7.65
N TYR A 792 12.84 -4.69 7.12
CA TYR A 792 13.08 -6.06 6.67
C TYR A 792 12.87 -7.09 7.78
N GLU A 793 13.42 -6.84 8.97
CA GLU A 793 13.22 -7.68 10.15
C GLU A 793 11.72 -7.87 10.47
N ASN A 794 10.93 -6.79 10.41
CA ASN A 794 9.52 -6.82 10.80
C ASN A 794 8.56 -7.31 9.70
N ILE A 795 9.04 -7.45 8.46
CA ILE A 795 8.25 -7.98 7.34
C ILE A 795 8.69 -9.38 6.89
N GLY A 796 9.74 -9.95 7.50
CA GLY A 796 10.20 -11.30 7.20
C GLY A 796 11.20 -11.38 6.05
N PHE A 797 11.98 -10.32 5.81
CA PHE A 797 13.01 -10.29 4.77
C PHE A 797 14.41 -10.39 5.38
N LYS A 798 15.37 -10.81 4.56
CA LYS A 798 16.81 -10.81 4.86
C LYS A 798 17.38 -9.39 4.81
N GLU A 799 18.62 -9.20 5.26
CA GLU A 799 19.27 -7.89 5.31
C GLU A 799 19.50 -7.25 3.93
N ASP A 800 19.59 -8.08 2.89
CA ASP A 800 19.69 -7.69 1.49
C ASP A 800 18.32 -7.43 0.83
N GLY A 801 17.24 -7.52 1.60
CA GLY A 801 15.86 -7.26 1.17
C GLY A 801 15.13 -8.46 0.57
N ILE A 802 15.80 -9.61 0.35
CA ILE A 802 15.15 -10.80 -0.21
C ILE A 802 14.19 -11.41 0.83
N PRO A 803 12.97 -11.83 0.48
CA PRO A 803 12.12 -12.59 1.37
C PRO A 803 12.81 -13.83 1.95
N LYS A 804 12.55 -14.12 3.23
CA LYS A 804 13.03 -15.37 3.86
C LYS A 804 12.22 -16.55 3.35
N LYS A 805 12.85 -17.72 3.25
CA LYS A 805 12.18 -18.96 2.84
C LYS A 805 10.99 -19.28 3.75
N GLU A 806 11.19 -19.15 5.07
CA GLU A 806 10.15 -19.40 6.07
C GLU A 806 8.96 -18.43 5.92
N THR A 807 9.22 -17.20 5.46
CA THR A 807 8.16 -16.22 5.17
C THR A 807 7.39 -16.56 3.91
N LEU A 808 8.03 -17.14 2.88
CA LEU A 808 7.33 -17.62 1.70
C LEU A 808 6.42 -18.81 2.03
N GLU A 809 6.92 -19.78 2.79
CA GLU A 809 6.17 -20.95 3.25
C GLU A 809 5.00 -20.54 4.17
N GLU A 810 5.20 -19.62 5.13
CA GLU A 810 4.11 -19.11 5.99
C GLU A 810 2.98 -18.41 5.21
N LEU A 811 3.28 -17.89 4.02
CA LEU A 811 2.34 -17.13 3.20
C LEU A 811 1.72 -17.93 2.06
N ASP A 812 1.89 -19.25 2.02
CA ASP A 812 1.44 -20.12 0.93
C ASP A 812 2.05 -19.70 -0.43
N LEU A 813 3.32 -19.29 -0.43
CA LEU A 813 4.09 -18.86 -1.60
C LEU A 813 5.20 -19.85 -1.97
N ASP A 814 4.98 -21.15 -1.74
CA ASP A 814 5.99 -22.21 -1.97
C ASP A 814 6.52 -22.23 -3.42
N PHE A 815 5.68 -21.86 -4.39
CA PHE A 815 6.08 -21.75 -5.79
C PHE A 815 7.20 -20.73 -6.02
N CYS A 816 7.33 -19.72 -5.14
CA CYS A 816 8.41 -18.73 -5.18
C CYS A 816 9.74 -19.25 -4.62
N VAL A 817 9.75 -20.35 -3.86
CA VAL A 817 10.96 -20.85 -3.18
C VAL A 817 12.02 -21.29 -4.20
N SER A 818 11.58 -21.81 -5.35
CA SER A 818 12.49 -22.20 -6.44
C SER A 818 13.28 -21.01 -7.01
N ASP A 819 12.66 -19.84 -7.11
CA ASP A 819 13.29 -18.62 -7.61
C ASP A 819 14.29 -17.98 -6.61
N LEU A 820 14.43 -18.51 -5.38
CA LEU A 820 15.41 -18.00 -4.42
C LEU A 820 16.86 -18.21 -4.88
N SER A 821 17.13 -19.17 -5.78
CA SER A 821 18.46 -19.34 -6.38
C SER A 821 18.81 -18.22 -7.35
N ASP A 822 17.81 -17.66 -8.02
CA ASP A 822 17.95 -16.62 -9.03
C ASP A 822 17.80 -15.22 -8.40
N ALA A 823 17.23 -15.16 -7.20
CA ALA A 823 17.06 -13.95 -6.45
C ALA A 823 18.39 -13.28 -6.13
N THR A 824 18.59 -12.08 -6.68
CA THR A 824 19.74 -11.25 -6.39
C THR A 824 19.36 -10.18 -5.38
N GLY A 825 19.97 -10.27 -4.19
CA GLY A 825 19.93 -9.25 -3.17
C GLY A 825 20.80 -8.06 -3.55
N ARG A 826 20.68 -6.95 -2.84
CA ARG A 826 21.68 -5.88 -2.94
C ARG A 826 22.48 -5.84 -1.64
N PRO A 827 23.72 -6.32 -1.58
CA PRO A 827 24.54 -6.22 -0.37
C PRO A 827 25.07 -4.80 -0.14
N GLU A 828 25.15 -3.99 -1.20
CA GLU A 828 25.67 -2.63 -1.17
C GLU A 828 24.72 -1.60 -0.55
N SER A 829 25.24 -0.40 -0.23
CA SER A 829 24.42 0.67 0.31
C SER A 829 23.36 1.16 -0.69
N VAL A 830 22.18 1.41 -0.16
CA VAL A 830 21.06 2.12 -0.79
C VAL A 830 21.47 3.56 -1.12
N VAL A 831 22.38 4.17 -0.36
CA VAL A 831 22.90 5.51 -0.68
C VAL A 831 23.89 5.40 -1.82
N ASN A 832 23.56 5.98 -2.96
CA ASN A 832 24.46 5.98 -4.10
C ASN A 832 25.49 7.08 -3.94
N GLU A 833 26.74 6.68 -3.69
CA GLU A 833 27.85 7.61 -3.48
C GLU A 833 28.17 8.48 -4.71
N SER A 834 27.73 8.06 -5.90
CA SER A 834 27.90 8.77 -7.17
C SER A 834 26.75 9.73 -7.53
N LEU A 835 25.64 9.73 -6.75
CA LEU A 835 24.45 10.56 -6.94
C LEU A 835 24.27 11.67 -5.90
#